data_AF-A0A812QWZ3-F1
#
_entry.id   AF-A0A812QWZ3-F1
#
_cell.length_a   1.000
_cell.length_b   1.000
_cell.length_c   1.000
_cell.angle_alpha   90.00
_cell.angle_beta   90.00
_cell.angle_gamma   90.00
#
_symmetry.space_group_name_H-M   'P 1'
#
loop_
_entity.id
_entity.type
_entity.pdbx_description
1 polymer ?
#
loop_
_entity_poly.entity_id
_entity_poly.type
_entity_poly.pdbx_seq_one_letter_code
_entity_poly.pdbx_strand_id
1 'polypeptide(L)'
;MEDLQAGVRKAKSLQMDPQPLRAAAGRLKSQVDSGRLPGAMTCAVKEGHVIHFEAHGFSDLAGQMAMNSRTLFRLYSQTKPVLVVGFLILFERGEVLLDDPVEKYLPEFKDAAVGPQRKPLSRPILVRDLLAHTSGIGFGPGFGYEAENDYESTYVGLVKKVDAGEIHSLAEWCEELAKIPLRFQPGKDWGYGYSSDVLGRLIEVLTKKRLDDFLKEEVLEPLGMANTFFAVPEEQAAKLAALYKREPWHGKAKTVRFVTSDVGGSGIMEDLSRNVLARPEVDKSSVHAMPTSVFLHGGPASKVIQGGGCICSVAGGLVSNFADCSRFFQMIVNNGELDGVRLLKAATVQLLGRDWLNEFTTEKRRRPLWVWNTPGIGFSPLGQIGVKFKGANRRTVGSQLHTVHWGGAGGSGYMLNWPHRLVVLTYSGVVFDTDTQKTMWRAAFGSLRRGGAKPVASVFQEESKDPRDSQVVFCFGSDAVCLYLQATCALAIQKGKQACETSASAFPMTLGSSEPSQTQSTQPEDVPSHSEEVVRLALSTLASALAQANGGHSERLGPALCAALRKEGATKRPLAACATGSPAEDVVLARVRTLSLCAVAYWREVSQDLGRAASSLSRFLEQQRHLYWKRPPYRGVNLGGWLLLEPGPSHELFQTFGPEATCEWRLLDKMRKHFGTQKTIEAIQAHRASFISEEDFRNIRSMGFNAVRIPFGYWIVTGPAKGELYVGPGLDLLDRALTWCQRLGLQALLDLHGAPGGESGEKPCGRERKDWRWEHWRLDESIEALRVIARRYKGHPAVSGIAVCNEPSEKVPADVLCQFYDEAVRTIRTFMPPDEVSIVLPVYRTERLDEIWRLWNRVLDGFASHANVAFDLHLYHCFGAWWQRQGLGSHLRMTKRHRKILRRVPAVVGEWSLALPDRALAQTDIEEAQDQAYKAFAAAQLDAYSHASHGWFFWNWCDSPAHHPGWDARTCFQRHWLAQADLCKSGAPLIPVGGV
;
A
#
# COMPACT_ATOMS: atom_id res chain seq x y z
N MET A 1 -39.62 4.29 25.00
CA MET A 1 -39.51 2.97 25.67
C MET A 1 -39.55 1.81 24.66
N GLU A 2 -40.43 1.86 23.65
CA GLU A 2 -40.47 0.85 22.56
C GLU A 2 -39.15 0.73 21.79
N ASP A 3 -38.45 1.84 21.54
CA ASP A 3 -37.11 1.86 20.90
C ASP A 3 -35.99 1.23 21.75
N LEU A 4 -36.07 1.32 23.09
CA LEU A 4 -34.97 0.85 23.94
C LEU A 4 -34.96 -0.68 24.02
N GLN A 5 -36.14 -1.30 24.08
CA GLN A 5 -36.27 -2.76 24.01
C GLN A 5 -35.98 -3.28 22.60
N ALA A 6 -36.41 -2.56 21.55
CA ALA A 6 -36.06 -2.87 20.17
C ALA A 6 -34.54 -2.82 19.97
N GLY A 7 -33.87 -1.77 20.47
CA GLY A 7 -32.41 -1.62 20.46
C GLY A 7 -31.70 -2.76 21.18
N VAL A 8 -32.20 -3.23 22.33
CA VAL A 8 -31.63 -4.41 23.03
C VAL A 8 -31.78 -5.69 22.25
N ARG A 9 -32.99 -5.95 21.74
CA ARG A 9 -33.23 -7.14 20.90
C ARG A 9 -32.31 -7.12 19.69
N LYS A 10 -32.17 -5.94 19.06
CA LYS A 10 -31.30 -5.75 17.91
C LYS A 10 -29.81 -5.90 18.27
N ALA A 11 -29.35 -5.30 19.36
CA ALA A 11 -27.99 -5.45 19.85
C ALA A 11 -27.63 -6.93 20.06
N LYS A 12 -28.50 -7.68 20.74
CA LYS A 12 -28.32 -9.13 20.94
C LYS A 12 -28.28 -9.89 19.61
N SER A 13 -29.16 -9.57 18.66
CA SER A 13 -29.15 -10.21 17.34
C SER A 13 -27.86 -9.93 16.54
N LEU A 14 -27.22 -8.79 16.79
CA LEU A 14 -25.95 -8.37 16.22
C LEU A 14 -24.74 -8.80 17.06
N GLN A 15 -24.93 -9.73 18.00
CA GLN A 15 -23.92 -10.28 18.91
C GLN A 15 -23.25 -9.22 19.81
N MET A 16 -23.99 -8.18 20.20
CA MET A 16 -23.56 -7.21 21.20
C MET A 16 -24.31 -7.40 22.51
N ASP A 17 -23.58 -7.32 23.62
CA ASP A 17 -24.17 -7.20 24.95
C ASP A 17 -24.44 -5.71 25.23
N PRO A 18 -25.70 -5.26 25.34
CA PRO A 18 -25.99 -3.84 25.58
C PRO A 18 -25.70 -3.39 27.03
N GLN A 19 -25.41 -4.30 27.96
CA GLN A 19 -25.22 -3.96 29.38
C GLN A 19 -24.09 -2.91 29.61
N PRO A 20 -22.91 -2.98 28.97
CA PRO A 20 -21.87 -1.99 29.20
C PRO A 20 -22.27 -0.58 28.74
N LEU A 21 -22.95 -0.45 27.59
CA LEU A 21 -23.48 0.82 27.08
C LEU A 21 -24.52 1.42 28.04
N ARG A 22 -25.46 0.60 28.52
CA ARG A 22 -26.46 1.02 29.51
C ARG A 22 -25.83 1.43 30.84
N ALA A 23 -24.86 0.66 31.34
CA ALA A 23 -24.17 1.01 32.58
C ALA A 23 -23.38 2.32 32.44
N ALA A 24 -22.84 2.60 31.25
CA ALA A 24 -22.17 3.85 30.95
C ALA A 24 -23.15 5.04 30.89
N ALA A 25 -24.26 4.89 30.16
CA ALA A 25 -25.31 5.89 30.12
C ALA A 25 -25.92 6.15 31.51
N GLY A 26 -26.13 5.11 32.33
CA GLY A 26 -26.55 5.25 33.72
C GLY A 26 -25.59 6.06 34.58
N ARG A 27 -24.27 5.89 34.41
CA ARG A 27 -23.27 6.74 35.10
C ARG A 27 -23.35 8.20 34.67
N LEU A 28 -23.56 8.46 33.37
CA LEU A 28 -23.74 9.81 32.85
C LEU A 28 -25.04 10.42 33.38
N LYS A 29 -26.12 9.64 33.44
CA LYS A 29 -27.37 10.06 34.09
C LYS A 29 -27.14 10.42 35.55
N SER A 30 -26.40 9.63 36.33
CA SER A 30 -26.08 10.00 37.72
C SER A 30 -25.27 11.29 37.83
N GLN A 31 -24.41 11.59 36.83
CA GLN A 31 -23.71 12.88 36.79
C GLN A 31 -24.70 14.02 36.54
N VAL A 32 -25.65 13.83 35.61
CA VAL A 32 -26.75 14.77 35.37
C VAL A 32 -27.59 15.00 36.63
N ASP A 33 -28.06 13.92 37.26
CA ASP A 33 -28.89 13.98 38.47
C ASP A 33 -28.16 14.68 39.62
N SER A 34 -26.83 14.57 39.68
CA SER A 34 -25.98 15.24 40.68
C SER A 34 -25.51 16.65 40.27
N GLY A 35 -25.99 17.19 39.15
CA GLY A 35 -25.61 18.52 38.64
C GLY A 35 -24.18 18.63 38.11
N ARG A 36 -23.47 17.51 37.92
CA ARG A 36 -22.10 17.45 37.38
C ARG A 36 -22.06 17.44 35.85
N LEU A 37 -23.22 17.37 35.19
CA LEU A 37 -23.39 17.51 33.76
C LEU A 37 -24.77 18.13 33.47
N PRO A 38 -24.92 19.10 32.57
CA PRO A 38 -26.24 19.69 32.25
C PRO A 38 -27.15 18.67 31.54
N GLY A 39 -26.57 17.89 30.63
CA GLY A 39 -27.24 16.84 29.89
C GLY A 39 -26.25 15.99 29.11
N ALA A 40 -26.71 14.81 28.67
CA ALA A 40 -25.94 13.92 27.82
C ALA A 40 -26.88 13.19 26.85
N MET A 41 -26.52 13.18 25.58
CA MET A 41 -27.11 12.33 24.56
C MET A 41 -26.04 11.36 24.05
N THR A 42 -26.36 10.08 24.03
CA THR A 42 -25.44 9.01 23.64
C THR A 42 -26.11 8.04 22.68
N CYS A 43 -25.41 7.68 21.62
CA CYS A 43 -25.89 6.70 20.65
C CYS A 43 -24.78 5.74 20.21
N ALA A 44 -25.15 4.50 19.93
CA ALA A 44 -24.36 3.57 19.15
C ALA A 44 -25.21 2.96 18.02
N VAL A 45 -24.62 2.88 16.83
CA VAL A 45 -25.19 2.29 15.63
C VAL A 45 -24.24 1.19 15.15
N LYS A 46 -24.75 -0.01 14.92
CA LYS A 46 -23.99 -1.13 14.34
C LYS A 46 -24.70 -1.64 13.09
N GLU A 47 -23.96 -1.74 11.99
CA GLU A 47 -24.49 -2.23 10.71
C GLU A 47 -25.78 -1.49 10.29
N GLY A 48 -25.80 -0.16 10.43
CA GLY A 48 -26.96 0.67 10.08
C GLY A 48 -28.12 0.63 11.08
N HIS A 49 -28.00 -0.11 12.19
CA HIS A 49 -29.06 -0.22 13.19
C HIS A 49 -28.69 0.45 14.51
N VAL A 50 -29.61 1.27 15.03
CA VAL A 50 -29.49 1.86 16.37
C VAL A 50 -29.58 0.73 17.41
N ILE A 51 -28.51 0.54 18.16
CA ILE A 51 -28.40 -0.48 19.21
C ILE A 51 -28.43 0.13 20.63
N HIS A 52 -28.15 1.42 20.73
CA HIS A 52 -28.21 2.21 21.96
C HIS A 52 -28.59 3.64 21.61
N PHE A 53 -29.56 4.20 22.33
CA PHE A 53 -29.87 5.63 22.30
C PHE A 53 -30.43 6.03 23.66
N GLU A 54 -29.80 6.99 24.32
CA GLU A 54 -30.29 7.58 25.56
C GLU A 54 -29.98 9.07 25.59
N ALA A 55 -30.93 9.87 26.08
CA ALA A 55 -30.80 11.29 26.32
C ALA A 55 -31.24 11.60 27.75
N HIS A 56 -30.41 12.33 28.48
CA HIS A 56 -30.61 12.67 29.89
C HIS A 56 -30.37 14.16 30.11
N GLY A 57 -31.09 14.75 31.07
CA GLY A 57 -30.92 16.14 31.47
C GLY A 57 -31.47 17.13 30.46
N PHE A 58 -30.82 18.29 30.38
CA PHE A 58 -31.32 19.43 29.64
C PHE A 58 -30.38 19.81 28.50
N SER A 59 -30.96 20.12 27.33
CA SER A 59 -30.26 20.82 26.25
C SER A 59 -30.10 22.30 26.57
N ASP A 60 -30.94 22.83 27.45
CA ASP A 60 -30.82 24.16 28.02
C ASP A 60 -31.32 24.16 29.49
N LEU A 61 -30.39 24.36 30.41
CA LEU A 61 -30.64 24.47 31.86
C LEU A 61 -31.50 25.69 32.22
N ALA A 62 -31.34 26.83 31.54
CA ALA A 62 -32.06 28.05 31.88
C ALA A 62 -33.54 27.92 31.53
N GLY A 63 -33.82 27.45 30.31
CA GLY A 63 -35.18 27.16 29.84
C GLY A 63 -35.76 25.83 30.29
N GLN A 64 -35.01 25.03 31.07
CA GLN A 64 -35.37 23.65 31.44
C GLN A 64 -35.78 22.78 30.24
N MET A 65 -35.15 22.96 29.09
CA MET A 65 -35.49 22.23 27.87
C MET A 65 -34.85 20.84 27.89
N ALA A 66 -35.67 19.80 27.80
CA ALA A 66 -35.21 18.42 27.89
C ALA A 66 -34.35 18.01 26.67
N MET A 67 -33.22 17.35 26.96
CA MET A 67 -32.35 16.76 25.96
C MET A 67 -33.09 15.64 25.19
N ASN A 68 -33.09 15.67 23.86
CA ASN A 68 -33.77 14.64 23.06
C ASN A 68 -33.15 14.45 21.66
N SER A 69 -33.68 13.51 20.88
CA SER A 69 -33.15 13.13 19.55
C SER A 69 -33.20 14.25 18.50
N ARG A 70 -34.03 15.27 18.71
CA ARG A 70 -34.19 16.42 17.81
C ARG A 70 -33.31 17.61 18.21
N THR A 71 -32.63 17.54 19.35
CA THR A 71 -31.72 18.60 19.82
C THR A 71 -30.59 18.79 18.82
N LEU A 72 -30.35 20.05 18.44
CA LEU A 72 -29.27 20.49 17.56
C LEU A 72 -28.05 20.89 18.38
N PHE A 73 -26.86 20.53 17.91
CA PHE A 73 -25.60 20.84 18.56
C PHE A 73 -24.62 21.50 17.59
N ARG A 74 -23.90 22.49 18.10
CA ARG A 74 -22.70 23.06 17.45
C ARG A 74 -21.62 21.97 17.40
N LEU A 75 -21.24 21.53 16.20
CA LEU A 75 -20.33 20.41 15.99
C LEU A 75 -18.85 20.78 16.17
N TYR A 76 -18.49 22.06 16.02
CA TYR A 76 -17.12 22.53 16.01
C TYR A 76 -16.26 21.66 15.08
N SER A 77 -15.15 21.12 15.57
CA SER A 77 -14.24 20.26 14.83
C SER A 77 -14.84 18.95 14.31
N GLN A 78 -16.03 18.53 14.76
CA GLN A 78 -16.77 17.43 14.13
C GLN A 78 -17.33 17.81 12.74
N THR A 79 -17.24 19.08 12.34
CA THR A 79 -17.46 19.56 10.97
C THR A 79 -16.39 19.09 9.99
N LYS A 80 -15.15 18.90 10.45
CA LYS A 80 -14.00 18.58 9.58
C LYS A 80 -14.23 17.33 8.72
N PRO A 81 -14.75 16.19 9.24
CA PRO A 81 -15.12 15.06 8.40
C PRO A 81 -16.02 15.40 7.21
N VAL A 82 -17.04 16.24 7.41
CA VAL A 82 -17.97 16.63 6.33
C VAL A 82 -17.24 17.43 5.27
N LEU A 83 -16.38 18.37 5.69
CA LEU A 83 -15.50 19.12 4.80
C LEU A 83 -14.55 18.19 4.02
N VAL A 84 -13.89 17.25 4.71
CA VAL A 84 -12.95 16.31 4.09
C VAL A 84 -13.65 15.47 3.02
N VAL A 85 -14.88 15.00 3.29
CA VAL A 85 -15.67 14.27 2.28
C VAL A 85 -16.00 15.16 1.09
N GLY A 86 -16.49 16.39 1.32
CA GLY A 86 -16.77 17.34 0.24
C GLY A 86 -15.54 17.66 -0.62
N PHE A 87 -14.39 17.88 0.03
CA PHE A 87 -13.12 18.07 -0.66
C PHE A 87 -12.72 16.84 -1.49
N LEU A 88 -12.87 15.63 -0.93
CA LEU A 88 -12.47 14.40 -1.61
C LEU A 88 -13.36 14.05 -2.81
N ILE A 89 -14.59 14.59 -2.90
CA ILE A 89 -15.40 14.53 -4.12
C ILE A 89 -14.68 15.25 -5.27
N LEU A 90 -14.14 16.45 -5.03
CA LEU A 90 -13.38 17.21 -6.03
C LEU A 90 -12.05 16.50 -6.39
N PHE A 91 -11.41 15.89 -5.41
CA PHE A 91 -10.23 15.04 -5.65
C PHE A 91 -10.57 13.84 -6.55
N GLU A 92 -11.68 13.13 -6.31
CA GLU A 92 -12.09 12.00 -7.16
C GLU A 92 -12.48 12.42 -8.58
N ARG A 93 -12.94 13.66 -8.75
CA ARG A 93 -13.22 14.30 -10.06
C ARG A 93 -11.94 14.74 -10.77
N GLY A 94 -10.78 14.70 -10.10
CA GLY A 94 -9.49 15.12 -10.66
C GLY A 94 -9.32 16.64 -10.76
N GLU A 95 -10.16 17.42 -10.08
CA GLU A 95 -10.12 18.89 -10.09
C GLU A 95 -8.99 19.46 -9.22
N VAL A 96 -8.50 18.66 -8.28
CA VAL A 96 -7.42 19.00 -7.36
C VAL A 96 -6.64 17.74 -7.00
N LEU A 97 -5.32 17.85 -6.86
CA LEU A 97 -4.46 16.78 -6.38
C LEU A 97 -3.96 17.06 -4.96
N LEU A 98 -3.71 16.00 -4.20
CA LEU A 98 -3.17 16.10 -2.83
C LEU A 98 -1.78 16.74 -2.77
N ASP A 99 -1.00 16.62 -3.85
CA ASP A 99 0.34 17.18 -3.99
C ASP A 99 0.36 18.52 -4.74
N ASP A 100 -0.81 19.09 -5.05
CA ASP A 100 -0.84 20.46 -5.54
C ASP A 100 -0.36 21.44 -4.45
N PRO A 101 0.41 22.47 -4.82
CA PRO A 101 0.75 23.55 -3.91
C PRO A 101 -0.49 24.44 -3.69
N VAL A 102 -0.77 24.81 -2.44
CA VAL A 102 -1.93 25.63 -2.06
C VAL A 102 -1.93 26.98 -2.77
N GLU A 103 -0.75 27.59 -2.93
CA GLU A 103 -0.56 28.88 -3.64
C GLU A 103 -1.01 28.88 -5.11
N LYS A 104 -1.17 27.70 -5.72
CA LYS A 104 -1.76 27.55 -7.07
C LYS A 104 -3.21 28.05 -7.10
N TYR A 105 -3.93 27.86 -6.00
CA TYR A 105 -5.35 28.18 -5.89
C TYR A 105 -5.58 29.42 -5.01
N LEU A 106 -4.71 29.62 -4.01
CA LEU A 106 -4.78 30.70 -3.03
C LEU A 106 -3.45 31.48 -3.03
N PRO A 107 -3.25 32.39 -4.00
CA PRO A 107 -1.97 33.07 -4.21
C PRO A 107 -1.52 33.91 -3.00
N GLU A 108 -2.42 34.27 -2.08
CA GLU A 108 -2.09 34.93 -0.82
C GLU A 108 -1.11 34.13 0.06
N PHE A 109 -1.06 32.80 -0.10
CA PHE A 109 -0.11 31.93 0.62
C PHE A 109 1.28 31.84 -0.02
N LYS A 110 1.51 32.48 -1.18
CA LYS A 110 2.79 32.42 -1.90
C LYS A 110 3.97 32.98 -1.10
N ASP A 111 3.73 34.03 -0.32
CA ASP A 111 4.74 34.71 0.49
C ASP A 111 4.74 34.25 1.97
N ALA A 112 4.14 33.08 2.23
CA ALA A 112 4.14 32.47 3.55
C ALA A 112 5.57 32.20 4.02
N ALA A 113 5.78 32.32 5.33
CA ALA A 113 7.10 32.20 5.95
C ALA A 113 7.01 31.52 7.32
N VAL A 114 8.12 30.99 7.83
CA VAL A 114 8.19 30.26 9.10
C VAL A 114 8.80 31.11 10.21
N GLY A 115 8.11 31.16 11.34
CA GLY A 115 8.57 31.78 12.58
C GLY A 115 8.68 33.32 12.53
N PRO A 116 8.99 33.96 13.65
CA PRO A 116 9.02 35.42 13.75
C PRO A 116 10.09 36.06 12.86
N GLN A 117 11.16 35.33 12.52
CA GLN A 117 12.19 35.79 11.57
C GLN A 117 11.76 35.65 10.09
N ARG A 118 10.52 35.22 9.82
CA ARG A 118 9.96 35.02 8.47
C ARG A 118 10.92 34.25 7.55
N LYS A 119 11.39 33.08 8.00
CA LYS A 119 12.26 32.22 7.17
C LYS A 119 11.46 31.69 5.96
N PRO A 120 12.07 31.59 4.76
CA PRO A 120 11.37 31.07 3.59
C PRO A 120 10.96 29.60 3.79
N LEU A 121 9.92 29.18 3.08
CA LEU A 121 9.48 27.78 3.10
C LEU A 121 10.52 26.89 2.41
N SER A 122 10.76 25.69 2.95
CA SER A 122 11.62 24.69 2.30
C SER A 122 10.93 23.98 1.13
N ARG A 123 9.60 24.02 1.10
CA ARG A 123 8.71 23.66 0.00
C ARG A 123 7.36 24.39 0.18
N PRO A 124 6.54 24.55 -0.87
CA PRO A 124 5.19 25.09 -0.73
C PRO A 124 4.33 24.27 0.25
N ILE A 125 3.30 24.90 0.83
CA ILE A 125 2.24 24.18 1.54
C ILE A 125 1.48 23.33 0.50
N LEU A 126 1.35 22.03 0.73
CA LEU A 126 0.60 21.14 -0.16
C LEU A 126 -0.82 20.92 0.35
N VAL A 127 -1.75 20.59 -0.53
CA VAL A 127 -3.14 20.30 -0.16
C VAL A 127 -3.25 19.18 0.90
N ARG A 128 -2.44 18.12 0.79
CA ARG A 128 -2.37 17.06 1.82
C ARG A 128 -1.96 17.56 3.21
N ASP A 129 -1.17 18.63 3.27
CA ASP A 129 -0.76 19.21 4.55
C ASP A 129 -1.93 19.85 5.29
N LEU A 130 -2.93 20.33 4.55
CA LEU A 130 -4.15 20.90 5.13
C LEU A 130 -5.01 19.80 5.78
N LEU A 131 -5.13 18.65 5.10
CA LEU A 131 -5.86 17.47 5.58
C LEU A 131 -5.18 16.82 6.80
N ALA A 132 -3.84 16.79 6.80
CA ALA A 132 -3.06 16.11 7.82
C ALA A 132 -2.66 17.02 9.01
N HIS A 133 -2.99 18.31 8.97
CA HIS A 133 -2.50 19.31 9.93
C HIS A 133 -0.96 19.39 10.01
N THR A 134 -0.29 19.26 8.86
CA THR A 134 1.17 19.38 8.71
C THR A 134 1.58 20.63 7.95
N SER A 135 0.67 21.60 7.78
CA SER A 135 0.91 22.84 7.03
C SER A 135 1.76 23.87 7.78
N GLY A 136 1.84 23.76 9.10
CA GLY A 136 2.44 24.79 9.97
C GLY A 136 1.47 25.91 10.38
N ILE A 137 0.25 25.94 9.81
CA ILE A 137 -0.80 26.90 10.16
C ILE A 137 -1.35 26.58 11.55
N GLY A 138 -1.45 27.60 12.39
CA GLY A 138 -1.88 27.49 13.78
C GLY A 138 -3.31 27.79 14.08
N PHE A 139 -3.57 27.94 15.37
CA PHE A 139 -4.82 28.47 15.89
C PHE A 139 -4.53 29.43 17.04
N GLY A 140 -5.48 30.33 17.28
CA GLY A 140 -5.47 31.27 18.41
C GLY A 140 -6.35 30.78 19.56
N PRO A 141 -6.39 31.54 20.67
CA PRO A 141 -7.24 31.20 21.79
C PRO A 141 -8.73 31.22 21.40
N GLY A 142 -9.53 30.37 22.05
CA GLY A 142 -10.98 30.27 21.82
C GLY A 142 -11.78 30.54 23.09
N PHE A 143 -13.11 30.65 22.98
CA PHE A 143 -14.05 30.71 24.13
C PHE A 143 -13.78 31.83 25.16
N GLY A 144 -13.18 32.93 24.72
CA GLY A 144 -12.84 34.07 25.60
C GLY A 144 -11.67 33.80 26.56
N TYR A 145 -10.83 32.81 26.26
CA TYR A 145 -9.59 32.54 27.00
C TYR A 145 -8.43 33.39 26.51
N GLU A 146 -7.44 33.60 27.38
CA GLU A 146 -6.17 34.22 27.01
C GLU A 146 -5.27 33.21 26.28
N ALA A 147 -4.35 33.72 25.48
CA ALA A 147 -3.36 32.88 24.82
C ALA A 147 -2.51 32.14 25.85
N GLU A 148 -2.40 30.81 25.73
CA GLU A 148 -1.66 30.00 26.69
C GLU A 148 -0.14 30.01 26.43
N ASN A 149 0.28 30.55 25.28
CA ASN A 149 1.67 30.56 24.83
C ASN A 149 1.93 31.64 23.75
N ASP A 150 3.21 31.93 23.51
CA ASP A 150 3.69 32.92 22.52
C ASP A 150 3.23 32.63 21.09
N TYR A 151 2.81 31.40 20.80
CA TYR A 151 2.34 31.03 19.47
C TYR A 151 0.87 31.39 19.28
N GLU A 152 0.00 31.03 20.23
CA GLU A 152 -1.42 31.42 20.21
C GLU A 152 -1.59 32.94 20.20
N SER A 153 -0.68 33.67 20.86
CA SER A 153 -0.70 35.13 20.89
C SER A 153 -0.57 35.76 19.48
N THR A 154 0.10 35.09 18.54
CA THR A 154 0.24 35.56 17.14
C THR A 154 -1.09 35.57 16.38
N TYR A 155 -2.08 34.81 16.83
CA TYR A 155 -3.41 34.71 16.21
C TYR A 155 -4.47 35.57 16.93
N VAL A 156 -4.17 36.16 18.09
CA VAL A 156 -5.13 36.98 18.86
C VAL A 156 -5.65 38.14 18.04
N GLY A 157 -4.77 38.81 17.28
CA GLY A 157 -5.18 39.92 16.40
C GLY A 157 -6.18 39.48 15.34
N LEU A 158 -5.94 38.34 14.70
CA LEU A 158 -6.84 37.76 13.69
C LEU A 158 -8.21 37.42 14.29
N VAL A 159 -8.23 36.77 15.46
CA VAL A 159 -9.48 36.42 16.17
C VAL A 159 -10.27 37.68 16.54
N LYS A 160 -9.60 38.71 17.07
CA LYS A 160 -10.26 39.99 17.43
C LYS A 160 -10.88 40.71 16.22
N LYS A 161 -10.22 40.68 15.07
CA LYS A 161 -10.76 41.25 13.83
C LYS A 161 -12.05 40.55 13.41
N VAL A 162 -12.09 39.22 13.51
CA VAL A 162 -13.34 38.48 13.29
C VAL A 162 -14.38 38.87 14.33
N ASP A 163 -14.06 38.86 15.62
CA ASP A 163 -15.03 39.18 16.68
C ASP A 163 -15.60 40.61 16.56
N ALA A 164 -14.80 41.55 16.06
CA ALA A 164 -15.21 42.93 15.79
C ALA A 164 -16.02 43.08 14.48
N GLY A 165 -16.15 42.00 13.70
CA GLY A 165 -16.81 42.03 12.40
C GLY A 165 -16.00 42.78 11.34
N GLU A 166 -14.68 42.85 11.44
CA GLU A 166 -13.79 43.45 10.43
C GLU A 166 -13.40 42.46 9.32
N ILE A 167 -13.54 41.16 9.57
CA ILE A 167 -13.36 40.08 8.59
C ILE A 167 -14.72 39.42 8.39
N HIS A 168 -15.25 39.52 7.17
CA HIS A 168 -16.62 39.15 6.84
C HIS A 168 -16.72 37.82 6.10
N SER A 169 -15.64 37.35 5.48
CA SER A 169 -15.69 36.16 4.63
C SER A 169 -14.51 35.21 4.82
N LEU A 170 -14.69 33.97 4.36
CA LEU A 170 -13.62 32.96 4.35
C LEU A 170 -12.44 33.38 3.46
N ALA A 171 -12.69 34.20 2.42
CA ALA A 171 -11.63 34.76 1.59
C ALA A 171 -10.76 35.75 2.39
N GLU A 172 -11.38 36.77 2.98
CA GLU A 172 -10.69 37.77 3.82
C GLU A 172 -9.95 37.12 5.00
N TRP A 173 -10.55 36.08 5.59
CA TRP A 173 -9.91 35.28 6.62
C TRP A 173 -8.63 34.61 6.13
N CYS A 174 -8.64 33.99 4.96
CA CYS A 174 -7.46 33.35 4.39
C CYS A 174 -6.37 34.37 4.03
N GLU A 175 -6.77 35.55 3.52
CA GLU A 175 -5.85 36.65 3.22
C GLU A 175 -5.14 37.18 4.48
N GLU A 176 -5.87 37.37 5.59
CA GLU A 176 -5.27 37.80 6.86
C GLU A 176 -4.47 36.67 7.51
N LEU A 177 -4.94 35.43 7.42
CA LEU A 177 -4.24 34.25 7.94
C LEU A 177 -2.88 34.03 7.26
N ALA A 178 -2.79 34.23 5.95
CA ALA A 178 -1.56 34.07 5.18
C ALA A 178 -0.44 35.05 5.61
N LYS A 179 -0.78 36.17 6.27
CA LYS A 179 0.19 37.16 6.78
C LYS A 179 0.92 36.65 8.03
N ILE A 180 0.31 35.73 8.78
CA ILE A 180 0.86 35.16 10.01
C ILE A 180 1.91 34.08 9.68
N PRO A 181 3.13 34.16 10.22
CA PRO A 181 4.13 33.13 9.98
C PRO A 181 3.72 31.74 10.49
N LEU A 182 4.03 30.71 9.70
CA LEU A 182 3.86 29.31 10.05
C LEU A 182 4.72 28.94 11.26
N ARG A 183 4.25 28.00 12.07
CA ARG A 183 4.96 27.50 13.26
C ARG A 183 6.20 26.69 12.91
N PHE A 184 6.10 25.91 11.85
CA PHE A 184 7.12 24.98 11.40
C PHE A 184 7.04 24.84 9.87
N GLN A 185 8.10 24.28 9.28
CA GLN A 185 8.17 24.03 7.85
C GLN A 185 7.11 23.01 7.41
N PRO A 186 6.37 23.25 6.30
CA PRO A 186 5.35 22.33 5.81
C PRO A 186 5.85 20.87 5.69
N GLY A 187 5.07 19.93 6.24
CA GLY A 187 5.37 18.50 6.29
C GLY A 187 6.50 18.08 7.22
N LYS A 188 6.98 18.95 8.11
CA LYS A 188 8.06 18.62 9.05
C LYS A 188 7.60 18.37 10.48
N ASP A 189 6.40 18.79 10.84
CA ASP A 189 5.80 18.56 12.14
C ASP A 189 4.27 18.55 12.02
N TRP A 190 3.58 18.34 13.15
CA TRP A 190 2.13 18.38 13.25
C TRP A 190 1.66 19.51 14.16
N GLY A 191 0.63 20.22 13.72
CA GLY A 191 0.05 21.34 14.45
C GLY A 191 -1.43 21.47 14.12
N TYR A 192 -2.28 21.20 15.10
CA TYR A 192 -3.69 21.51 15.00
C TYR A 192 -3.88 23.01 14.78
N GLY A 193 -4.73 23.38 13.82
CA GLY A 193 -4.81 24.75 13.35
C GLY A 193 -5.93 25.02 12.35
N TYR A 194 -5.94 26.24 11.79
CA TYR A 194 -6.90 26.74 10.81
C TYR A 194 -6.72 26.19 9.39
N SER A 195 -6.04 25.05 9.24
CA SER A 195 -5.83 24.41 7.93
C SER A 195 -7.13 23.96 7.25
N SER A 196 -8.15 23.60 8.04
CA SER A 196 -9.46 23.25 7.48
C SER A 196 -10.18 24.46 6.89
N ASP A 197 -9.97 25.66 7.42
CA ASP A 197 -10.56 26.88 6.86
C ASP A 197 -9.97 27.18 5.47
N VAL A 198 -8.65 27.00 5.32
CA VAL A 198 -7.97 27.06 4.01
C VAL A 198 -8.49 25.99 3.06
N LEU A 199 -8.74 24.77 3.54
CA LEU A 199 -9.34 23.71 2.71
C LEU A 199 -10.77 24.08 2.26
N GLY A 200 -11.56 24.70 3.14
CA GLY A 200 -12.87 25.25 2.81
C GLY A 200 -12.78 26.33 1.73
N ARG A 201 -11.82 27.23 1.84
CA ARG A 201 -11.60 28.28 0.83
C ARG A 201 -11.21 27.71 -0.52
N LEU A 202 -10.40 26.65 -0.51
CA LEU A 202 -10.00 25.93 -1.72
C LEU A 202 -11.22 25.37 -2.47
N ILE A 203 -12.19 24.79 -1.75
CA ILE A 203 -13.45 24.32 -2.33
C ILE A 203 -14.19 25.47 -3.03
N GLU A 204 -14.27 26.66 -2.40
CA GLU A 204 -14.94 27.81 -3.03
C GLU A 204 -14.27 28.26 -4.32
N VAL A 205 -12.94 28.27 -4.33
CA VAL A 205 -12.16 28.68 -5.51
C VAL A 205 -12.32 27.68 -6.66
N LEU A 206 -12.31 26.38 -6.35
CA LEU A 206 -12.45 25.31 -7.34
C LEU A 206 -13.86 25.27 -7.93
N THR A 207 -14.87 25.33 -7.07
CA THR A 207 -16.28 25.10 -7.45
C THR A 207 -17.00 26.35 -7.90
N LYS A 208 -16.45 27.54 -7.60
CA LYS A 208 -17.11 28.83 -7.79
C LYS A 208 -18.43 28.97 -7.02
N LYS A 209 -18.58 28.19 -5.94
CA LYS A 209 -19.73 28.21 -5.03
C LYS A 209 -19.29 28.58 -3.62
N ARG A 210 -20.23 29.04 -2.79
CA ARG A 210 -20.00 29.12 -1.35
C ARG A 210 -19.80 27.71 -0.79
N LEU A 211 -18.97 27.59 0.24
CA LEU A 211 -18.70 26.31 0.91
C LEU A 211 -19.99 25.66 1.44
N ASP A 212 -20.89 26.46 2.00
CA ASP A 212 -22.16 25.97 2.55
C ASP A 212 -23.10 25.41 1.47
N ASP A 213 -23.20 26.08 0.31
CA ASP A 213 -23.95 25.56 -0.83
C ASP A 213 -23.36 24.27 -1.39
N PHE A 214 -22.05 24.25 -1.61
CA PHE A 214 -21.38 23.07 -2.14
C PHE A 214 -21.56 21.85 -1.23
N LEU A 215 -21.31 22.00 0.09
CA LEU A 215 -21.48 20.89 1.02
C LEU A 215 -22.95 20.48 1.13
N LYS A 216 -23.89 21.42 1.06
CA LYS A 216 -25.32 21.12 1.06
C LYS A 216 -25.69 20.23 -0.14
N GLU A 217 -25.34 20.66 -1.35
CA GLU A 217 -25.70 19.97 -2.60
C GLU A 217 -24.98 18.62 -2.77
N GLU A 218 -23.69 18.54 -2.43
CA GLU A 218 -22.85 17.39 -2.77
C GLU A 218 -22.74 16.37 -1.63
N VAL A 219 -23.07 16.76 -0.39
CA VAL A 219 -22.92 15.89 0.80
C VAL A 219 -24.21 15.78 1.60
N LEU A 220 -24.81 16.90 2.01
CA LEU A 220 -25.91 16.87 2.97
C LEU A 220 -27.22 16.39 2.35
N GLU A 221 -27.63 16.96 1.22
CA GLU A 221 -28.89 16.59 0.54
C GLU A 221 -28.88 15.15 0.02
N PRO A 222 -27.83 14.65 -0.66
CA PRO A 222 -27.80 13.26 -1.11
C PRO A 222 -27.90 12.25 0.03
N LEU A 223 -27.39 12.59 1.21
CA LEU A 223 -27.51 11.76 2.41
C LEU A 223 -28.77 12.02 3.21
N GLY A 224 -29.62 12.97 2.84
CA GLY A 224 -30.83 13.33 3.59
C GLY A 224 -30.54 13.94 4.96
N MET A 225 -29.45 14.70 5.11
CA MET A 225 -29.07 15.40 6.34
C MET A 225 -29.79 16.75 6.46
N ALA A 226 -31.12 16.71 6.55
CA ALA A 226 -31.99 17.89 6.51
C ALA A 226 -31.96 18.79 7.77
N ASN A 227 -31.27 18.36 8.83
CA ASN A 227 -31.12 19.07 10.10
C ASN A 227 -29.67 19.51 10.34
N THR A 228 -28.89 19.64 9.28
CA THR A 228 -27.48 20.01 9.32
C THR A 228 -27.26 21.33 8.61
N PHE A 229 -26.70 22.31 9.33
CA PHE A 229 -26.69 23.70 8.88
C PHE A 229 -25.39 24.39 9.22
N PHE A 230 -24.99 25.30 8.35
CA PHE A 230 -24.08 26.37 8.70
C PHE A 230 -24.87 27.47 9.46
N ALA A 231 -25.97 27.95 8.88
CA ALA A 231 -26.93 28.84 9.54
C ALA A 231 -28.21 28.09 9.92
N VAL A 232 -28.57 28.03 11.22
CA VAL A 232 -29.78 27.34 11.68
C VAL A 232 -31.02 28.12 11.23
N PRO A 233 -31.98 27.50 10.53
CA PRO A 233 -33.23 28.17 10.16
C PRO A 233 -34.02 28.62 11.40
N GLU A 234 -34.73 29.74 11.30
CA GLU A 234 -35.49 30.34 12.40
C GLU A 234 -36.47 29.36 13.04
N GLU A 235 -37.18 28.58 12.22
CA GLU A 235 -38.13 27.57 12.67
C GLU A 235 -37.48 26.39 13.41
N GLN A 236 -36.16 26.23 13.30
CA GLN A 236 -35.39 25.18 13.96
C GLN A 236 -34.56 25.71 15.12
N ALA A 237 -34.45 27.02 15.29
CA ALA A 237 -33.54 27.65 16.24
C ALA A 237 -33.83 27.27 17.70
N ALA A 238 -35.10 27.07 18.06
CA ALA A 238 -35.50 26.60 19.39
C ALA A 238 -34.96 25.19 19.74
N LYS A 239 -34.49 24.41 18.76
CA LYS A 239 -33.89 23.08 18.98
C LYS A 239 -32.41 23.15 19.35
N LEU A 240 -31.77 24.31 19.22
CA LEU A 240 -30.33 24.47 19.46
C LEU A 240 -30.02 24.36 20.96
N ALA A 241 -29.14 23.44 21.32
CA ALA A 241 -28.66 23.31 22.69
C ALA A 241 -27.83 24.53 23.11
N ALA A 242 -27.92 24.90 24.38
CA ALA A 242 -27.03 25.88 24.98
C ALA A 242 -25.61 25.30 25.09
N LEU A 243 -24.61 26.18 25.10
CA LEU A 243 -23.21 25.80 25.27
C LEU A 243 -22.73 26.22 26.65
N TYR A 244 -22.13 25.30 27.39
CA TYR A 244 -21.66 25.53 28.75
C TYR A 244 -20.15 25.39 28.88
N LYS A 245 -19.52 26.28 29.66
CA LYS A 245 -18.16 26.10 30.18
C LYS A 245 -18.20 25.71 31.65
N ARG A 246 -17.15 25.01 32.10
CA ARG A 246 -16.93 24.67 33.51
C ARG A 246 -16.22 25.81 34.23
N GLU A 247 -16.63 26.08 35.46
CA GLU A 247 -15.92 26.98 36.38
C GLU A 247 -15.61 26.26 37.71
N PRO A 248 -14.33 26.13 38.10
CA PRO A 248 -13.12 26.52 37.34
C PRO A 248 -12.87 25.63 36.11
N TRP A 249 -12.18 26.18 35.09
CA TRP A 249 -11.97 25.55 33.78
C TRP A 249 -11.53 24.08 33.83
N HIS A 250 -10.54 23.78 34.68
CA HIS A 250 -9.98 22.43 34.80
C HIS A 250 -10.97 21.40 35.34
N GLY A 251 -12.12 21.82 35.90
CA GLY A 251 -13.19 20.93 36.36
C GLY A 251 -12.81 20.02 37.53
N LYS A 252 -11.68 20.29 38.21
CA LYS A 252 -11.14 19.46 39.32
C LYS A 252 -11.50 19.99 40.72
N ALA A 253 -12.38 20.98 40.81
CA ALA A 253 -12.83 21.51 42.10
C ALA A 253 -13.91 20.61 42.74
N LYS A 254 -14.05 20.68 44.07
CA LYS A 254 -15.15 20.00 44.80
C LYS A 254 -16.54 20.45 44.31
N THR A 255 -16.62 21.68 43.79
CA THR A 255 -17.82 22.26 43.19
C THR A 255 -17.46 22.77 41.80
N VAL A 256 -18.15 22.28 40.77
CA VAL A 256 -18.03 22.77 39.39
C VAL A 256 -19.36 23.44 39.05
N ARG A 257 -19.30 24.69 38.58
CA ARG A 257 -20.47 25.40 38.04
C ARG A 257 -20.43 25.37 36.52
N PHE A 258 -21.61 25.31 35.91
CA PHE A 258 -21.76 25.50 34.47
C PHE A 258 -22.19 26.94 34.22
N VAL A 259 -21.40 27.64 33.42
CA VAL A 259 -21.73 28.98 32.95
C VAL A 259 -22.05 28.89 31.47
N THR A 260 -23.16 29.49 31.08
CA THR A 260 -23.57 29.59 29.67
C THR A 260 -22.51 30.39 28.92
N SER A 261 -21.77 29.71 28.05
CA SER A 261 -20.84 30.30 27.09
C SER A 261 -21.58 30.86 25.88
N ASP A 262 -22.68 30.21 25.52
CA ASP A 262 -23.54 30.63 24.43
C ASP A 262 -24.99 30.15 24.65
N VAL A 263 -25.95 30.97 24.22
CA VAL A 263 -27.38 30.72 24.42
C VAL A 263 -27.86 29.53 23.59
N GLY A 264 -28.90 28.86 24.08
CA GLY A 264 -29.67 27.87 23.35
C GLY A 264 -31.14 28.10 23.57
N GLY A 265 -31.99 27.30 22.92
CA GLY A 265 -33.36 27.07 23.31
C GLY A 265 -34.13 28.33 23.73
N SER A 266 -34.30 28.53 25.04
CA SER A 266 -35.10 29.63 25.58
C SER A 266 -34.47 31.00 25.40
N GLY A 267 -33.14 31.11 25.50
CA GLY A 267 -32.43 32.38 25.26
C GLY A 267 -32.52 32.85 23.81
N ILE A 268 -32.73 31.93 22.87
CA ILE A 268 -32.98 32.25 21.46
C ILE A 268 -34.43 32.72 21.27
N MET A 269 -35.38 32.10 21.98
CA MET A 269 -36.81 32.43 21.90
C MET A 269 -37.18 33.80 22.50
N GLU A 270 -36.40 34.31 23.47
CA GLU A 270 -36.63 35.62 24.09
C GLU A 270 -36.33 36.81 23.15
N ASP A 271 -35.51 36.61 22.09
CA ASP A 271 -35.28 37.60 21.02
C ASP A 271 -34.79 36.92 19.71
N LEU A 272 -35.71 36.31 18.96
CA LEU A 272 -35.43 35.62 17.68
C LEU A 272 -34.72 36.53 16.66
N SER A 273 -35.10 37.82 16.64
CA SER A 273 -34.60 38.81 15.67
C SER A 273 -33.12 39.17 15.85
N ARG A 274 -32.58 39.00 17.06
CA ARG A 274 -31.17 39.27 17.37
C ARG A 274 -30.30 38.03 17.45
N ASN A 275 -30.89 36.84 17.65
CA ASN A 275 -30.16 35.63 18.02
C ASN A 275 -30.13 34.53 16.94
N VAL A 276 -30.89 34.70 15.86
CA VAL A 276 -30.85 33.82 14.69
C VAL A 276 -30.49 34.64 13.47
N LEU A 277 -29.32 34.40 12.88
CA LEU A 277 -28.98 35.08 11.64
C LEU A 277 -29.63 34.38 10.45
N ALA A 278 -30.44 35.15 9.72
CA ALA A 278 -30.78 34.82 8.35
C ALA A 278 -29.50 34.76 7.52
N ARG A 279 -29.37 33.70 6.71
CA ARG A 279 -28.32 33.57 5.70
C ARG A 279 -28.35 34.82 4.79
N PRO A 280 -27.27 35.61 4.68
CA PRO A 280 -27.27 36.78 3.80
C PRO A 280 -27.51 36.34 2.35
N GLU A 281 -28.42 37.02 1.65
CA GLU A 281 -28.62 36.82 0.23
C GLU A 281 -27.32 37.17 -0.51
N VAL A 282 -27.01 36.39 -1.56
CA VAL A 282 -25.89 36.70 -2.44
C VAL A 282 -26.25 38.00 -3.17
N ASP A 283 -25.40 39.03 -3.06
CA ASP A 283 -25.57 40.24 -3.87
C ASP A 283 -25.40 39.90 -5.36
N LYS A 284 -26.53 39.72 -6.05
CA LYS A 284 -26.59 39.37 -7.47
C LYS A 284 -26.21 40.53 -8.39
N SER A 285 -25.99 41.74 -7.86
CA SER A 285 -25.62 42.92 -8.65
C SER A 285 -24.14 42.96 -9.02
N SER A 286 -23.31 42.22 -8.29
CA SER A 286 -21.87 42.09 -8.53
C SER A 286 -21.57 40.87 -9.42
N VAL A 287 -21.66 41.05 -10.74
CA VAL A 287 -21.36 39.98 -11.74
C VAL A 287 -19.88 39.55 -11.72
N HIS A 288 -19.04 40.20 -10.90
CA HIS A 288 -17.59 39.98 -10.85
C HIS A 288 -17.06 39.53 -9.47
N ALA A 289 -17.84 39.60 -8.38
CA ALA A 289 -17.40 39.06 -7.10
C ALA A 289 -17.72 37.57 -7.00
N MET A 290 -16.70 36.76 -6.76
CA MET A 290 -16.85 35.35 -6.41
C MET A 290 -17.78 35.21 -5.19
N PRO A 291 -18.77 34.30 -5.20
CA PRO A 291 -19.61 34.09 -4.03
C PRO A 291 -18.78 33.43 -2.92
N THR A 292 -18.59 34.14 -1.79
CA THR A 292 -17.81 33.68 -0.63
C THR A 292 -18.71 33.37 0.55
N SER A 293 -18.31 32.40 1.37
CA SER A 293 -19.00 32.09 2.62
C SER A 293 -18.74 33.20 3.62
N VAL A 294 -19.83 33.75 4.15
CA VAL A 294 -19.82 34.88 5.07
C VAL A 294 -19.76 34.37 6.50
N PHE A 295 -19.02 35.07 7.36
CA PHE A 295 -19.00 34.85 8.80
C PHE A 295 -20.30 35.39 9.42
N LEU A 296 -20.98 34.55 10.19
CA LEU A 296 -22.29 34.82 10.76
C LEU A 296 -22.16 35.15 12.26
N HIS A 297 -22.23 36.42 12.63
CA HIS A 297 -22.24 36.84 14.04
C HIS A 297 -23.60 36.58 14.72
N GLY A 298 -23.65 35.77 15.78
CA GLY A 298 -24.90 35.45 16.51
C GLY A 298 -25.60 36.61 17.25
N GLY A 299 -25.34 37.85 16.86
CA GLY A 299 -25.85 39.05 17.52
C GLY A 299 -25.32 39.25 18.94
N PRO A 300 -25.91 40.17 19.73
CA PRO A 300 -25.40 40.55 21.05
C PRO A 300 -25.44 39.43 22.10
N ALA A 301 -26.33 38.45 21.95
CA ALA A 301 -26.52 37.38 22.94
C ALA A 301 -25.78 36.08 22.60
N SER A 302 -25.40 35.84 21.34
CA SER A 302 -24.59 34.67 20.94
C SER A 302 -23.19 35.09 20.52
N LYS A 303 -22.22 34.85 21.42
CA LYS A 303 -20.79 35.15 21.21
C LYS A 303 -20.06 34.12 20.35
N VAL A 304 -20.71 33.00 20.04
CA VAL A 304 -20.19 32.03 19.07
C VAL A 304 -20.82 32.37 17.73
N ILE A 305 -19.97 32.60 16.73
CA ILE A 305 -20.39 32.79 15.33
C ILE A 305 -21.18 31.54 14.94
N GLN A 306 -22.41 31.69 14.47
CA GLN A 306 -23.24 30.55 14.08
C GLN A 306 -22.82 30.12 12.67
N GLY A 307 -21.83 29.23 12.57
CA GLY A 307 -21.55 28.44 11.37
C GLY A 307 -21.63 29.21 10.06
N GLY A 308 -20.69 30.12 9.81
CA GLY A 308 -20.56 30.77 8.51
C GLY A 308 -19.09 30.87 8.17
N GLY A 309 -18.68 30.32 7.03
CA GLY A 309 -17.31 30.39 6.48
C GLY A 309 -16.17 29.76 7.29
N CYS A 310 -16.33 29.44 8.58
CA CYS A 310 -15.24 28.94 9.43
C CYS A 310 -15.58 27.59 10.10
N ILE A 311 -14.57 26.74 10.22
CA ILE A 311 -14.64 25.33 10.66
C ILE A 311 -13.95 25.16 12.02
N CYS A 312 -13.17 26.16 12.44
CA CYS A 312 -12.36 26.15 13.66
C CYS A 312 -12.87 27.12 14.75
N SER A 313 -12.13 27.20 15.87
CA SER A 313 -12.58 27.32 17.27
C SER A 313 -13.62 28.41 17.63
N VAL A 314 -13.74 29.51 16.90
CA VAL A 314 -14.61 30.64 17.27
C VAL A 314 -16.03 30.54 16.70
N ALA A 315 -16.25 29.72 15.66
CA ALA A 315 -17.50 29.74 14.88
C ALA A 315 -18.38 28.50 14.95
N GLY A 316 -18.13 27.56 15.86
CA GLY A 316 -19.02 26.43 16.09
C GLY A 316 -19.17 25.43 14.92
N GLY A 317 -18.66 25.75 13.72
CA GLY A 317 -18.80 24.96 12.50
C GLY A 317 -20.25 24.68 12.13
N LEU A 318 -20.50 23.51 11.54
CA LEU A 318 -21.85 22.99 11.32
C LEU A 318 -22.59 22.81 12.65
N VAL A 319 -23.89 23.03 12.61
CA VAL A 319 -24.86 22.57 13.59
C VAL A 319 -25.54 21.32 13.03
N SER A 320 -25.75 20.29 13.85
CA SER A 320 -26.46 19.08 13.42
C SER A 320 -27.11 18.35 14.59
N ASN A 321 -27.90 17.31 14.28
CA ASN A 321 -28.46 16.39 15.28
C ASN A 321 -27.85 14.99 15.15
N PHE A 322 -28.26 14.11 16.07
CA PHE A 322 -27.83 12.72 16.06
C PHE A 322 -28.20 11.99 14.76
N ALA A 323 -29.43 12.16 14.26
CA ALA A 323 -29.92 11.40 13.11
C ALA A 323 -29.08 11.65 11.87
N ASP A 324 -28.83 12.93 11.53
CA ASP A 324 -28.03 13.32 10.39
C ASP A 324 -26.57 12.87 10.53
N CYS A 325 -25.93 13.12 11.67
CA CYS A 325 -24.57 12.66 11.93
C CYS A 325 -24.47 11.13 11.82
N SER A 326 -25.48 10.39 12.29
CA SER A 326 -25.48 8.93 12.22
C SER A 326 -25.48 8.44 10.76
N ARG A 327 -26.22 9.09 9.86
CA ARG A 327 -26.23 8.77 8.43
C ARG A 327 -24.88 9.05 7.79
N PHE A 328 -24.31 10.23 8.04
CA PHE A 328 -23.00 10.61 7.53
C PHE A 328 -21.90 9.62 7.94
N PHE A 329 -21.80 9.32 9.23
CA PHE A 329 -20.78 8.42 9.74
C PHE A 329 -21.06 6.95 9.37
N GLN A 330 -22.33 6.56 9.20
CA GLN A 330 -22.68 5.25 8.69
C GLN A 330 -22.24 5.08 7.23
N MET A 331 -22.41 6.10 6.38
CA MET A 331 -21.90 6.12 5.00
C MET A 331 -20.38 5.90 4.97
N ILE A 332 -19.65 6.55 5.88
CA ILE A 332 -18.19 6.36 6.00
C ILE A 332 -17.85 4.91 6.40
N VAL A 333 -18.45 4.35 7.45
CA VAL A 333 -18.14 2.95 7.83
C VAL A 333 -18.67 1.91 6.85
N ASN A 334 -19.57 2.31 5.94
CA ASN A 334 -20.04 1.54 4.80
C ASN A 334 -19.19 1.73 3.52
N ASN A 335 -18.01 2.34 3.63
CA ASN A 335 -17.08 2.57 2.50
C ASN A 335 -17.66 3.47 1.40
N GLY A 336 -18.28 4.58 1.80
CA GLY A 336 -18.62 5.67 0.88
C GLY A 336 -20.04 5.60 0.33
N GLU A 337 -20.86 4.64 0.78
CA GLU A 337 -22.22 4.44 0.28
C GLU A 337 -23.22 4.18 1.41
N LEU A 338 -24.40 4.79 1.31
CA LEU A 338 -25.54 4.53 2.18
C LEU A 338 -26.84 4.71 1.38
N ASP A 339 -27.81 3.81 1.58
CA ASP A 339 -29.14 3.87 0.93
C ASP A 339 -29.07 4.01 -0.61
N GLY A 340 -28.09 3.37 -1.25
CA GLY A 340 -27.87 3.44 -2.70
C GLY A 340 -27.19 4.73 -3.19
N VAL A 341 -26.89 5.68 -2.30
CA VAL A 341 -26.16 6.91 -2.60
C VAL A 341 -24.69 6.73 -2.28
N ARG A 342 -23.84 6.82 -3.30
CA ARG A 342 -22.38 6.78 -3.17
C ARG A 342 -21.79 8.18 -3.27
N LEU A 343 -21.17 8.65 -2.18
CA LEU A 343 -20.46 9.94 -2.17
C LEU A 343 -18.97 9.81 -2.49
N LEU A 344 -18.34 8.71 -2.09
CA LEU A 344 -16.92 8.45 -2.36
C LEU A 344 -16.73 7.00 -2.81
N LYS A 345 -15.70 6.74 -3.62
CA LYS A 345 -15.27 5.38 -3.93
C LYS A 345 -14.75 4.69 -2.66
N ALA A 346 -14.93 3.37 -2.59
CA ALA A 346 -14.63 2.59 -1.38
C ALA A 346 -13.20 2.79 -0.86
N ALA A 347 -12.18 2.81 -1.72
CA ALA A 347 -10.83 3.01 -1.23
C ALA A 347 -10.39 4.47 -1.01
N THR A 348 -11.21 5.47 -1.40
CA THR A 348 -11.02 6.85 -0.91
C THR A 348 -11.45 6.90 0.54
N VAL A 349 -12.47 6.11 0.91
CA VAL A 349 -12.81 5.95 2.32
C VAL A 349 -11.76 5.12 3.07
N GLN A 350 -11.12 4.15 2.41
CA GLN A 350 -9.98 3.44 3.02
C GLN A 350 -8.78 4.35 3.28
N LEU A 351 -8.52 5.39 2.46
CA LEU A 351 -7.54 6.44 2.77
C LEU A 351 -7.78 7.05 4.16
N LEU A 352 -9.04 7.30 4.49
CA LEU A 352 -9.44 7.93 5.75
C LEU A 352 -9.30 6.99 6.95
N GLY A 353 -9.23 5.68 6.72
CA GLY A 353 -9.09 4.64 7.74
C GLY A 353 -7.65 4.19 8.00
N ARG A 354 -6.64 4.99 7.59
CA ARG A 354 -5.21 4.72 7.85
C ARG A 354 -4.53 5.88 8.60
N ASP A 355 -3.43 5.58 9.27
CA ASP A 355 -2.54 6.62 9.81
C ASP A 355 -1.91 7.36 8.64
N TRP A 356 -1.99 8.68 8.54
CA TRP A 356 -1.32 9.47 7.49
C TRP A 356 0.07 9.94 7.93
N LEU A 357 0.41 9.74 9.21
CA LEU A 357 1.59 10.30 9.84
C LEU A 357 2.48 9.21 10.45
N ASN A 358 2.55 8.01 9.85
CA ASN A 358 3.41 6.91 10.31
C ASN A 358 4.84 7.34 10.59
N GLU A 359 5.40 8.22 9.77
CA GLU A 359 6.76 8.73 9.91
C GLU A 359 6.98 9.49 11.22
N PHE A 360 5.91 10.06 11.80
CA PHE A 360 5.90 10.75 13.09
C PHE A 360 5.38 9.88 14.23
N THR A 361 4.70 8.77 13.96
CA THR A 361 4.05 7.95 15.01
C THR A 361 4.84 6.68 15.35
N THR A 362 5.90 6.35 14.60
CA THR A 362 6.85 5.24 14.88
C THR A 362 7.68 5.42 16.15
N GLU A 363 8.09 4.32 16.81
CA GLU A 363 8.89 4.35 18.06
C GLU A 363 10.13 5.26 18.01
N LYS A 364 10.81 5.33 16.85
CA LYS A 364 12.06 6.10 16.70
C LYS A 364 11.85 7.60 16.49
N ARG A 365 10.67 8.02 16.05
CA ARG A 365 10.36 9.40 15.65
C ARG A 365 9.18 10.01 16.40
N ARG A 366 8.47 9.22 17.21
CA ARG A 366 7.32 9.66 18.00
C ARG A 366 7.70 10.71 19.04
N ARG A 367 7.22 11.92 18.80
CA ARG A 367 7.25 13.01 19.78
C ARG A 367 6.02 12.97 20.68
N PRO A 368 6.15 13.35 21.97
CA PRO A 368 5.03 13.43 22.89
C PRO A 368 4.12 14.63 22.55
N LEU A 369 3.17 14.42 21.63
CA LEU A 369 2.12 15.38 21.30
C LEU A 369 0.79 14.89 21.84
N TRP A 370 -0.05 15.77 22.40
CA TRP A 370 -1.31 15.38 23.04
C TRP A 370 -2.23 14.51 22.15
N VAL A 371 -2.18 14.72 20.83
CA VAL A 371 -2.96 13.97 19.83
C VAL A 371 -2.51 12.51 19.68
N TRP A 372 -1.29 12.15 20.06
CA TRP A 372 -0.83 10.76 20.03
C TRP A 372 0.12 10.43 21.18
N ASN A 373 0.04 11.14 22.31
CA ASN A 373 0.89 10.84 23.46
C ASN A 373 0.53 9.47 24.06
N THR A 374 -0.69 9.01 23.79
CA THR A 374 -1.16 7.68 24.16
C THR A 374 -0.60 6.63 23.19
N PRO A 375 0.09 5.58 23.67
CA PRO A 375 0.58 4.49 22.82
C PRO A 375 -0.54 3.81 22.02
N GLY A 376 -0.29 3.57 20.74
CA GLY A 376 -1.25 2.94 19.82
C GLY A 376 -2.24 3.91 19.17
N ILE A 377 -1.99 5.21 19.25
CA ILE A 377 -2.76 6.25 18.56
C ILE A 377 -1.90 6.91 17.47
N GLY A 378 -2.41 7.10 16.27
CA GLY A 378 -1.86 7.89 15.17
C GLY A 378 -2.86 8.96 14.74
N PHE A 379 -2.74 9.45 13.51
CA PHE A 379 -3.65 10.49 13.00
C PHE A 379 -4.04 10.26 11.54
N SER A 380 -5.31 10.45 11.24
CA SER A 380 -5.91 10.41 9.91
C SER A 380 -6.60 11.75 9.60
N PRO A 381 -7.00 12.04 8.36
CA PRO A 381 -7.81 13.22 8.05
C PRO A 381 -9.16 13.28 8.82
N LEU A 382 -9.60 12.15 9.39
CA LEU A 382 -10.78 12.06 10.25
C LEU A 382 -10.43 12.13 11.75
N GLY A 383 -9.20 12.45 12.14
CA GLY A 383 -8.78 12.57 13.54
C GLY A 383 -7.92 11.39 14.03
N GLN A 384 -7.92 11.15 15.34
CA GLN A 384 -7.10 10.12 15.97
C GLN A 384 -7.49 8.73 15.47
N ILE A 385 -6.49 7.92 15.10
CA ILE A 385 -6.71 6.56 14.61
C ILE A 385 -5.90 5.54 15.43
N GLY A 386 -6.46 4.36 15.68
CA GLY A 386 -5.72 3.26 16.30
C GLY A 386 -4.67 2.65 15.37
N VAL A 387 -3.43 2.56 15.84
CA VAL A 387 -2.27 2.07 15.08
C VAL A 387 -1.50 1.00 15.85
N LYS A 388 -0.73 0.18 15.13
CA LYS A 388 0.16 -0.80 15.76
C LYS A 388 1.33 -0.09 16.44
N PHE A 389 1.47 -0.29 17.75
CA PHE A 389 2.55 0.31 18.55
C PHE A 389 2.89 -0.56 19.77
N LYS A 390 4.17 -0.67 20.13
CA LYS A 390 4.61 -1.44 21.30
C LYS A 390 4.14 -0.78 22.60
N GLY A 391 3.47 -1.54 23.46
CA GLY A 391 2.82 -1.00 24.66
C GLY A 391 1.42 -0.45 24.44
N ALA A 392 0.89 -0.50 23.20
CA ALA A 392 -0.53 -0.26 22.96
C ALA A 392 -1.38 -1.28 23.72
N ASN A 393 -2.31 -0.80 24.53
CA ASN A 393 -3.24 -1.63 25.27
C ASN A 393 -4.59 -1.61 24.56
N ARG A 394 -5.15 -2.79 24.22
CA ARG A 394 -6.48 -2.93 23.59
C ARG A 394 -7.64 -2.41 24.46
N ARG A 395 -7.40 -2.08 25.73
CA ARG A 395 -8.36 -1.42 26.64
C ARG A 395 -8.23 0.10 26.63
N THR A 396 -7.15 0.64 26.08
CA THR A 396 -7.00 2.07 25.85
C THR A 396 -8.05 2.52 24.84
N VAL A 397 -8.59 3.71 25.07
CA VAL A 397 -9.63 4.27 24.23
C VAL A 397 -9.03 4.71 22.91
N GLY A 398 -9.60 4.25 21.79
CA GLY A 398 -9.17 4.66 20.45
C GLY A 398 -7.97 3.91 19.89
N SER A 399 -7.29 3.07 20.69
CA SER A 399 -6.09 2.32 20.25
C SER A 399 -6.41 1.07 19.44
N GLN A 400 -7.68 0.76 19.23
CA GLN A 400 -8.11 -0.37 18.43
C GLN A 400 -7.86 -0.08 16.95
N LEU A 401 -7.23 -1.01 16.23
CA LEU A 401 -6.94 -0.84 14.80
C LEU A 401 -8.22 -0.54 14.00
N HIS A 402 -8.07 0.28 12.95
CA HIS A 402 -9.17 0.74 12.11
C HIS A 402 -10.31 1.40 12.89
N THR A 403 -9.96 2.03 14.03
CA THR A 403 -10.87 2.84 14.82
C THR A 403 -10.42 4.28 14.75
N VAL A 404 -11.28 5.15 14.24
CA VAL A 404 -11.05 6.58 14.22
C VAL A 404 -11.96 7.25 15.22
N HIS A 405 -11.48 8.27 15.92
CA HIS A 405 -12.30 9.11 16.77
C HIS A 405 -11.81 10.56 16.81
N TRP A 406 -12.76 11.47 17.03
CA TRP A 406 -12.49 12.87 17.27
C TRP A 406 -13.67 13.50 18.03
N GLY A 407 -13.57 14.81 18.29
CA GLY A 407 -14.64 15.53 18.95
C GLY A 407 -14.69 17.01 18.58
N GLY A 408 -15.85 17.60 18.79
CA GLY A 408 -16.06 19.03 18.77
C GLY A 408 -15.76 19.65 20.12
N ALA A 409 -15.25 20.88 20.09
CA ALA A 409 -15.00 21.64 21.31
C ALA A 409 -16.29 21.84 22.14
N GLY A 410 -17.47 21.89 21.51
CA GLY A 410 -18.77 21.99 22.19
C GLY A 410 -19.29 20.72 22.87
N GLY A 411 -18.46 19.70 23.06
CA GLY A 411 -18.83 18.46 23.74
C GLY A 411 -19.51 17.41 22.85
N SER A 412 -19.45 17.61 21.52
CA SER A 412 -19.83 16.58 20.55
C SER A 412 -18.66 15.62 20.29
N GLY A 413 -18.93 14.37 19.93
CA GLY A 413 -17.87 13.40 19.64
C GLY A 413 -18.36 12.20 18.86
N TYR A 414 -17.42 11.57 18.15
CA TYR A 414 -17.68 10.37 17.37
C TYR A 414 -16.54 9.36 17.46
N MET A 415 -16.89 8.08 17.32
CA MET A 415 -15.95 6.98 17.09
C MET A 415 -16.51 6.08 15.99
N LEU A 416 -15.66 5.76 15.02
CA LEU A 416 -15.92 4.90 13.88
C LEU A 416 -15.04 3.66 14.01
N ASN A 417 -15.63 2.49 13.89
CA ASN A 417 -14.89 1.24 13.82
C ASN A 417 -15.41 0.43 12.63
N TRP A 418 -14.59 0.34 11.59
CA TRP A 418 -14.94 -0.38 10.36
C TRP A 418 -15.05 -1.90 10.55
N PRO A 419 -14.14 -2.58 11.29
CA PRO A 419 -14.24 -4.03 11.49
C PRO A 419 -15.60 -4.48 12.04
N HIS A 420 -16.26 -3.66 12.84
CA HIS A 420 -17.58 -3.95 13.38
C HIS A 420 -18.71 -3.12 12.77
N ARG A 421 -18.43 -2.29 11.73
CA ARG A 421 -19.35 -1.30 11.16
C ARG A 421 -20.10 -0.51 12.24
N LEU A 422 -19.34 -0.05 13.23
CA LEU A 422 -19.84 0.55 14.46
C LEU A 422 -19.57 2.06 14.45
N VAL A 423 -20.61 2.84 14.73
CA VAL A 423 -20.57 4.27 14.95
C VAL A 423 -21.04 4.56 16.38
N VAL A 424 -20.30 5.39 17.11
CA VAL A 424 -20.71 5.86 18.44
C VAL A 424 -20.69 7.38 18.44
N LEU A 425 -21.80 8.00 18.83
CA LEU A 425 -21.97 9.45 18.89
C LEU A 425 -22.31 9.90 20.31
N THR A 426 -21.74 11.01 20.74
CA THR A 426 -21.99 11.60 22.07
C THR A 426 -22.11 13.11 21.99
N TYR A 427 -23.04 13.69 22.75
CA TYR A 427 -23.25 15.13 22.81
C TYR A 427 -23.60 15.55 24.24
N SER A 428 -22.99 16.62 24.75
CA SER A 428 -23.31 17.17 26.07
C SER A 428 -23.55 18.68 26.10
N GLY A 429 -23.15 19.41 25.05
CA GLY A 429 -23.21 20.88 25.06
C GLY A 429 -22.21 21.51 26.04
N VAL A 430 -21.19 20.77 26.48
CA VAL A 430 -20.18 21.24 27.43
C VAL A 430 -18.81 21.33 26.77
N VAL A 431 -18.16 22.48 26.90
CA VAL A 431 -16.84 22.73 26.31
C VAL A 431 -15.81 21.70 26.79
N PHE A 432 -15.11 21.07 25.84
CA PHE A 432 -14.12 20.00 26.00
C PHE A 432 -14.56 18.83 26.89
N ASP A 433 -15.82 18.43 26.83
CA ASP A 433 -16.31 17.25 27.52
C ASP A 433 -15.84 15.92 26.87
N THR A 434 -14.59 15.55 27.15
CA THR A 434 -14.00 14.29 26.66
C THR A 434 -14.36 13.07 27.53
N ASP A 435 -14.92 13.28 28.73
CA ASP A 435 -15.23 12.19 29.65
C ASP A 435 -16.47 11.41 29.21
N THR A 436 -17.51 12.11 28.72
CA THR A 436 -18.67 11.49 28.08
C THR A 436 -18.25 10.64 26.89
N GLN A 437 -17.41 11.19 26.01
CA GLN A 437 -16.87 10.50 24.83
C GLN A 437 -16.13 9.21 25.22
N LYS A 438 -15.09 9.32 26.07
CA LYS A 438 -14.28 8.17 26.50
C LYS A 438 -15.11 7.12 27.25
N THR A 439 -16.09 7.54 28.03
CA THR A 439 -16.99 6.64 28.78
C THR A 439 -17.79 5.76 27.83
N MET A 440 -18.39 6.35 26.79
CA MET A 440 -19.19 5.61 25.81
C MET A 440 -18.32 4.77 24.87
N TRP A 441 -17.17 5.25 24.43
CA TRP A 441 -16.26 4.49 23.56
C TRP A 441 -15.74 3.22 24.27
N ARG A 442 -15.36 3.31 25.55
CA ARG A 442 -15.00 2.10 26.35
C ARG A 442 -16.14 1.11 26.45
N ALA A 443 -17.35 1.61 26.66
CA ALA A 443 -18.55 0.80 26.81
C ALA A 443 -18.92 0.08 25.50
N ALA A 444 -18.77 0.74 24.36
CA ALA A 444 -19.04 0.14 23.05
C ALA A 444 -18.13 -1.08 22.78
N PHE A 445 -16.81 -0.96 23.01
CA PHE A 445 -15.92 -2.12 22.90
C PHE A 445 -16.14 -3.18 23.99
N GLY A 446 -16.56 -2.77 25.19
CA GLY A 446 -17.02 -3.71 26.22
C GLY A 446 -18.21 -4.54 25.74
N SER A 447 -19.15 -3.91 25.03
CA SER A 447 -20.36 -4.52 24.50
C SER A 447 -20.08 -5.52 23.38
N LEU A 448 -19.14 -5.19 22.48
CA LEU A 448 -18.64 -6.11 21.46
C LEU A 448 -17.99 -7.35 22.08
N ARG A 449 -17.06 -7.15 23.03
CA ARG A 449 -16.33 -8.26 23.68
C ARG A 449 -17.24 -9.20 24.44
N ARG A 450 -18.20 -8.67 25.21
CA ARG A 450 -19.13 -9.48 26.01
C ARG A 450 -20.19 -10.18 25.16
N GLY A 451 -20.67 -9.51 24.11
CA GLY A 451 -21.64 -10.10 23.18
C GLY A 451 -21.05 -11.14 22.24
N GLY A 452 -19.73 -11.23 22.15
CA GLY A 452 -19.04 -12.15 21.25
C GLY A 452 -19.05 -11.71 19.78
N ALA A 453 -19.41 -10.45 19.50
CA ALA A 453 -19.41 -9.90 18.14
C ALA A 453 -18.03 -10.05 17.51
N LYS A 454 -17.99 -10.83 16.43
CA LYS A 454 -16.79 -10.96 15.61
C LYS A 454 -16.73 -9.79 14.62
N PRO A 455 -15.52 -9.39 14.20
CA PRO A 455 -15.35 -8.50 13.07
C PRO A 455 -16.05 -9.06 11.82
N VAL A 456 -16.66 -8.20 11.02
CA VAL A 456 -17.18 -8.55 9.69
C VAL A 456 -15.98 -8.87 8.81
N ALA A 457 -15.97 -10.06 8.18
CA ALA A 457 -14.90 -10.43 7.26
C ALA A 457 -14.90 -9.46 6.06
N SER A 458 -13.72 -8.94 5.73
CA SER A 458 -13.43 -7.95 4.68
C SER A 458 -14.00 -6.54 4.92
N VAL A 459 -13.12 -5.65 5.41
CA VAL A 459 -13.04 -4.24 4.98
C VAL A 459 -11.58 -3.75 5.06
N PHE A 460 -10.81 -4.25 6.04
CA PHE A 460 -9.37 -4.08 6.14
C PHE A 460 -8.74 -5.47 6.33
N GLN A 461 -8.00 -5.97 5.34
CA GLN A 461 -7.07 -7.09 5.62
C GLN A 461 -6.08 -6.56 6.66
N GLU A 462 -5.90 -7.28 7.78
CA GLU A 462 -5.01 -6.84 8.86
C GLU A 462 -3.63 -6.48 8.30
N GLU A 463 -3.17 -5.27 8.63
CA GLU A 463 -1.90 -4.69 8.23
C GLU A 463 -0.75 -5.72 8.36
N SER A 464 0.17 -5.65 7.41
CA SER A 464 1.52 -6.18 7.53
C SER A 464 2.22 -5.61 8.78
N LYS A 465 3.35 -6.19 9.21
CA LYS A 465 4.21 -5.63 10.27
C LYS A 465 5.27 -4.67 9.68
N ASP A 466 4.91 -3.87 8.67
CA ASP A 466 5.77 -2.84 8.08
C ASP A 466 5.24 -1.44 8.42
N PRO A 467 6.08 -0.48 8.87
CA PRO A 467 5.65 0.87 9.27
C PRO A 467 5.17 1.79 8.14
N ARG A 468 5.02 1.34 6.88
CA ARG A 468 4.73 2.20 5.71
C ARG A 468 3.27 2.31 5.26
N ASP A 469 2.33 1.73 5.99
CA ASP A 469 0.89 1.73 5.67
C ASP A 469 0.16 3.11 5.66
N SER A 470 0.89 4.24 5.59
CA SER A 470 0.33 5.62 5.54
C SER A 470 0.05 6.23 4.18
N GLN A 471 0.22 5.49 3.08
CA GLN A 471 -0.24 5.96 1.78
C GLN A 471 -1.12 4.89 1.14
N VAL A 472 -2.38 5.24 0.85
CA VAL A 472 -3.36 4.32 0.28
C VAL A 472 -3.44 4.54 -1.21
N VAL A 473 -3.24 3.46 -1.97
CA VAL A 473 -3.88 3.24 -3.26
C VAL A 473 -4.83 2.03 -3.13
N PHE A 474 -5.90 2.09 -3.91
CA PHE A 474 -7.08 1.22 -3.97
C PHE A 474 -6.81 -0.28 -4.22
N CYS A 475 -7.66 -1.13 -3.62
CA CYS A 475 -7.66 -2.60 -3.67
C CYS A 475 -7.96 -3.24 -5.04
N PHE A 476 -7.37 -4.42 -5.30
CA PHE A 476 -7.98 -5.79 -5.30
C PHE A 476 -6.77 -6.77 -5.37
N GLY A 477 -6.59 -7.86 -4.64
CA GLY A 477 -7.39 -8.65 -3.72
C GLY A 477 -7.10 -10.13 -3.95
N SER A 478 -6.19 -10.75 -3.17
CA SER A 478 -6.31 -12.13 -2.67
C SER A 478 -5.14 -12.46 -1.74
N ASP A 479 -5.36 -12.56 -0.43
CA ASP A 479 -4.46 -13.34 0.45
C ASP A 479 -5.09 -13.56 1.83
N ALA A 480 -5.59 -14.77 2.07
CA ALA A 480 -5.94 -15.25 3.41
C ALA A 480 -5.61 -16.74 3.63
N VAL A 481 -4.97 -17.43 2.68
CA VAL A 481 -4.73 -18.90 2.78
C VAL A 481 -3.26 -19.26 3.03
N CYS A 482 -2.29 -18.39 2.71
CA CYS A 482 -0.85 -18.71 2.85
C CYS A 482 -0.29 -18.60 4.28
N LEU A 483 -0.84 -17.72 5.13
CA LEU A 483 -0.25 -17.41 6.44
C LEU A 483 -0.57 -18.43 7.54
N TYR A 484 -1.66 -19.21 7.41
CA TYR A 484 -1.99 -20.28 8.37
C TYR A 484 -1.22 -21.59 8.07
N LEU A 485 -0.84 -21.82 6.81
CA LEU A 485 -0.06 -22.99 6.38
C LEU A 485 1.44 -22.87 6.71
N GLN A 486 2.02 -21.67 6.65
CA GLN A 486 3.44 -21.46 6.98
C GLN A 486 3.73 -21.55 8.49
N ALA A 487 2.84 -21.05 9.35
CA ALA A 487 3.01 -21.13 10.81
C ALA A 487 2.85 -22.56 11.34
N THR A 488 1.96 -23.36 10.72
CA THR A 488 1.70 -24.75 11.12
C THR A 488 2.77 -25.71 10.61
N CYS A 489 3.32 -25.48 9.41
CA CYS A 489 4.45 -26.24 8.86
C CYS A 489 5.79 -25.91 9.56
N ALA A 490 6.03 -24.64 9.94
CA ALA A 490 7.25 -24.26 10.66
C ALA A 490 7.31 -24.87 12.08
N LEU A 491 6.18 -24.94 12.78
CA LEU A 491 6.11 -25.55 14.12
C LEU A 491 6.25 -27.08 14.07
N ALA A 492 5.74 -27.73 13.01
CA ALA A 492 5.88 -29.16 12.78
C ALA A 492 7.31 -29.57 12.37
N ILE A 493 7.99 -28.75 11.55
CA ILE A 493 9.39 -28.98 11.14
C ILE A 493 10.35 -28.74 12.32
N GLN A 494 10.08 -27.74 13.17
CA GLN A 494 10.92 -27.44 14.32
C GLN A 494 10.82 -28.52 15.43
N LYS A 495 9.63 -29.06 15.70
CA LYS A 495 9.45 -30.18 16.63
C LYS A 495 9.94 -31.53 16.06
N GLY A 496 9.87 -31.72 14.73
CA GLY A 496 10.45 -32.89 14.06
C GLY A 496 11.98 -32.91 14.08
N LYS A 497 12.65 -31.76 13.94
CA LYS A 497 14.11 -31.65 14.06
C LYS A 497 14.62 -31.95 15.47
N GLN A 498 13.92 -31.48 16.50
CA GLN A 498 14.31 -31.68 17.91
C GLN A 498 14.20 -33.16 18.34
N ALA A 499 13.28 -33.92 17.72
CA ALA A 499 13.13 -35.36 17.93
C ALA A 499 14.16 -36.21 17.16
N CYS A 500 14.68 -35.71 16.02
CA CYS A 500 15.78 -36.37 15.29
C CYS A 500 17.17 -36.05 15.87
N GLU A 501 17.38 -34.84 16.41
CA GLU A 501 18.66 -34.44 17.01
C GLU A 501 18.96 -35.14 18.35
N THR A 502 17.92 -35.54 19.10
CA THR A 502 18.06 -36.36 20.32
C THR A 502 18.35 -37.84 20.02
N SER A 503 18.13 -38.31 18.79
CA SER A 503 18.51 -39.66 18.33
C SER A 503 19.89 -39.75 17.64
N ALA A 504 20.51 -38.60 17.33
CA ALA A 504 21.73 -38.53 16.52
C ALA A 504 23.02 -38.23 17.33
N SER A 505 22.94 -38.06 18.65
CA SER A 505 24.10 -37.82 19.53
C SER A 505 24.73 -39.09 20.11
N ALA A 506 24.36 -40.28 19.62
CA ALA A 506 25.01 -41.53 19.98
C ALA A 506 25.60 -42.14 18.71
N PHE A 507 26.78 -41.67 18.28
CA PHE A 507 27.81 -42.39 17.48
C PHE A 507 28.83 -41.37 16.94
N PRO A 508 30.11 -41.37 17.38
CA PRO A 508 31.16 -40.56 16.77
C PRO A 508 31.98 -41.39 15.76
N MET A 509 32.35 -40.81 14.60
CA MET A 509 33.43 -41.34 13.76
C MET A 509 34.11 -40.28 12.89
N THR A 510 35.42 -40.11 13.13
CA THR A 510 36.50 -39.91 12.14
C THR A 510 37.77 -40.49 12.78
N LEU A 511 38.23 -41.70 12.39
CA LEU A 511 39.21 -42.06 11.34
C LEU A 511 40.66 -41.63 11.61
N GLY A 512 41.55 -42.60 11.86
CA GLY A 512 43.02 -42.46 11.79
C GLY A 512 43.87 -43.54 12.50
N SER A 513 44.29 -44.57 11.74
CA SER A 513 45.50 -45.43 11.86
C SER A 513 45.84 -46.29 13.11
N SER A 514 45.92 -47.61 12.85
CA SER A 514 46.84 -48.67 13.38
C SER A 514 46.94 -49.00 14.88
N GLU A 515 46.32 -50.16 15.23
CA GLU A 515 46.71 -51.31 16.12
C GLU A 515 47.55 -51.14 17.43
N PRO A 516 47.55 -52.13 18.37
CA PRO A 516 46.45 -52.98 18.88
C PRO A 516 46.51 -53.17 20.42
N SER A 517 45.45 -53.69 21.05
CA SER A 517 45.51 -54.78 22.08
C SER A 517 44.25 -54.86 22.96
N GLN A 518 43.78 -56.11 23.14
CA GLN A 518 43.29 -56.80 24.37
C GLN A 518 42.46 -55.98 25.38
N THR A 519 41.30 -56.41 25.94
CA THR A 519 40.78 -57.73 26.32
C THR A 519 39.39 -57.54 26.97
N GLN A 520 38.54 -58.59 26.92
CA GLN A 520 37.52 -59.03 27.91
C GLN A 520 36.36 -58.07 28.30
N SER A 521 35.11 -58.40 27.95
CA SER A 521 34.16 -59.30 28.68
C SER A 521 33.57 -58.70 29.96
N THR A 522 32.27 -58.39 29.97
CA THR A 522 31.27 -58.90 30.93
C THR A 522 29.83 -58.56 30.49
N GLN A 523 28.92 -59.47 30.82
CA GLN A 523 27.49 -59.59 30.46
C GLN A 523 26.56 -58.60 31.21
N PRO A 524 25.28 -58.48 30.81
CA PRO A 524 24.37 -57.39 31.17
C PRO A 524 23.42 -57.72 32.34
N GLU A 525 22.93 -56.69 33.02
CA GLU A 525 21.71 -56.73 33.85
C GLU A 525 20.65 -55.76 33.28
N ASP A 526 19.39 -56.20 33.39
CA ASP A 526 18.16 -55.65 32.80
C ASP A 526 17.78 -54.22 33.23
N VAL A 527 17.21 -53.45 32.28
CA VAL A 527 16.43 -52.22 32.51
C VAL A 527 15.07 -52.36 31.78
N PRO A 528 13.92 -51.94 32.36
CA PRO A 528 12.59 -52.32 31.87
C PRO A 528 12.14 -51.61 30.58
N SER A 529 11.23 -52.26 29.86
CA SER A 529 10.69 -51.91 28.53
C SER A 529 10.07 -50.50 28.42
N HIS A 530 10.78 -49.59 27.74
CA HIS A 530 10.37 -48.23 27.39
C HIS A 530 9.33 -48.09 26.25
N SER A 531 8.73 -49.18 25.76
CA SER A 531 7.87 -49.13 24.56
C SER A 531 6.43 -48.67 24.83
N GLU A 532 5.84 -49.03 25.98
CA GLU A 532 4.43 -48.75 26.27
C GLU A 532 4.17 -47.28 26.64
N GLU A 533 5.08 -46.66 27.39
CA GLU A 533 4.99 -45.22 27.73
C GLU A 533 5.21 -44.32 26.50
N VAL A 534 6.12 -44.70 25.59
CA VAL A 534 6.39 -43.94 24.37
C VAL A 534 5.19 -43.98 23.42
N VAL A 535 4.52 -45.13 23.29
CA VAL A 535 3.31 -45.27 22.46
C VAL A 535 2.13 -44.50 23.09
N ARG A 536 1.98 -44.53 24.41
CA ARG A 536 0.94 -43.77 25.11
C ARG A 536 1.16 -42.25 25.00
N LEU A 537 2.42 -41.82 25.08
CA LEU A 537 2.82 -40.42 24.89
C LEU A 537 2.60 -39.96 23.44
N ALA A 538 2.96 -40.79 22.45
CA ALA A 538 2.75 -40.51 21.03
C ALA A 538 1.25 -40.40 20.68
N LEU A 539 0.41 -41.30 21.18
CA LEU A 539 -1.04 -41.27 20.93
C LEU A 539 -1.73 -40.08 21.63
N SER A 540 -1.31 -39.71 22.84
CA SER A 540 -1.84 -38.51 23.52
C SER A 540 -1.39 -37.20 22.85
N THR A 541 -0.18 -37.20 22.28
CA THR A 541 0.38 -36.06 21.54
C THR A 541 -0.31 -35.90 20.19
N LEU A 542 -0.60 -37.00 19.50
CA LEU A 542 -1.35 -36.99 18.24
C LEU A 542 -2.82 -36.58 18.45
N ALA A 543 -3.47 -37.08 19.50
CA ALA A 543 -4.83 -36.69 19.87
C ALA A 543 -4.92 -35.21 20.30
N SER A 544 -3.92 -34.72 21.03
CA SER A 544 -3.83 -33.30 21.41
C SER A 544 -3.52 -32.40 20.21
N ALA A 545 -2.67 -32.85 19.27
CA ALA A 545 -2.38 -32.12 18.04
C ALA A 545 -3.60 -32.04 17.11
N LEU A 546 -4.39 -33.12 17.00
CA LEU A 546 -5.63 -33.15 16.23
C LEU A 546 -6.77 -32.35 16.88
N ALA A 547 -6.82 -32.29 18.23
CA ALA A 547 -7.75 -31.44 18.95
C ALA A 547 -7.38 -29.94 18.85
N GLN A 548 -6.09 -29.61 18.75
CA GLN A 548 -5.60 -28.24 18.61
C GLN A 548 -5.63 -27.72 17.16
N ALA A 549 -5.57 -28.60 16.16
CA ALA A 549 -5.63 -28.22 14.75
C ALA A 549 -7.03 -27.81 14.24
N ASN A 550 -8.09 -28.01 15.04
CA ASN A 550 -9.48 -27.77 14.63
C ASN A 550 -10.08 -26.52 15.27
N GLY A 551 -9.81 -25.36 14.66
CA GLY A 551 -10.54 -24.12 14.88
C GLY A 551 -11.69 -23.92 13.90
N GLY A 552 -12.63 -24.87 13.82
CA GLY A 552 -13.94 -24.64 13.18
C GLY A 552 -14.26 -25.44 11.92
N HIS A 553 -14.42 -26.76 12.04
CA HIS A 553 -15.38 -27.57 11.26
C HIS A 553 -15.66 -28.86 12.06
N SER A 554 -16.43 -28.75 13.15
CA SER A 554 -16.64 -29.85 14.10
C SER A 554 -17.86 -30.72 13.82
N GLU A 555 -18.55 -30.61 12.68
CA GLU A 555 -19.80 -31.37 12.48
C GLU A 555 -19.65 -32.69 11.73
N ARG A 556 -18.50 -33.01 11.11
CA ARG A 556 -18.34 -34.27 10.34
C ARG A 556 -17.25 -35.24 10.81
N LEU A 557 -16.21 -34.77 11.50
CA LEU A 557 -15.08 -35.64 11.90
C LEU A 557 -15.23 -36.28 13.29
N GLY A 558 -15.86 -35.59 14.24
CA GLY A 558 -16.12 -36.11 15.59
C GLY A 558 -16.97 -37.39 15.62
N PRO A 559 -18.10 -37.45 14.89
CA PRO A 559 -18.95 -38.63 14.85
C PRO A 559 -18.32 -39.84 14.14
N ALA A 560 -17.54 -39.63 13.07
CA ALA A 560 -16.89 -40.71 12.32
C ALA A 560 -15.75 -41.38 13.10
N LEU A 561 -14.94 -40.56 13.80
CA LEU A 561 -13.86 -41.06 14.65
C LEU A 561 -14.41 -41.73 15.93
N CYS A 562 -15.47 -41.18 16.53
CA CYS A 562 -16.16 -41.80 17.67
C CYS A 562 -16.93 -43.07 17.28
N ALA A 563 -17.48 -43.15 16.06
CA ALA A 563 -18.15 -44.35 15.56
C ALA A 563 -17.15 -45.47 15.27
N ALA A 564 -15.97 -45.16 14.72
CA ALA A 564 -14.89 -46.14 14.52
C ALA A 564 -14.37 -46.69 15.85
N LEU A 565 -14.22 -45.84 16.87
CA LEU A 565 -13.79 -46.25 18.21
C LEU A 565 -14.87 -47.01 19.01
N ARG A 566 -16.15 -46.78 18.73
CA ARG A 566 -17.27 -47.52 19.36
C ARG A 566 -17.56 -48.87 18.69
N LYS A 567 -17.18 -49.06 17.41
CA LYS A 567 -17.48 -50.28 16.64
C LYS A 567 -16.54 -51.45 16.94
N GLU A 568 -15.37 -51.21 17.54
CA GLU A 568 -14.38 -52.26 17.86
C GLU A 568 -14.28 -52.62 19.37
N GLY A 569 -15.37 -52.45 20.11
CA GLY A 569 -15.68 -53.24 21.32
C GLY A 569 -14.62 -53.27 22.43
N ALA A 570 -14.62 -52.26 23.31
CA ALA A 570 -14.10 -52.42 24.67
C ALA A 570 -15.24 -52.23 25.68
N THR A 571 -16.09 -53.25 25.83
CA THR A 571 -16.99 -53.36 26.97
C THR A 571 -16.25 -53.98 28.15
N LYS A 572 -16.12 -53.20 29.23
CA LYS A 572 -16.11 -53.56 30.67
C LYS A 572 -15.21 -54.73 31.14
N ARG A 573 -14.38 -54.40 32.14
CA ARG A 573 -13.75 -55.23 33.21
C ARG A 573 -12.32 -55.77 32.98
N PRO A 574 -11.57 -55.99 34.09
CA PRO A 574 -10.24 -55.40 34.27
C PRO A 574 -9.08 -56.41 34.10
N LEU A 575 -7.88 -55.83 33.97
CA LEU A 575 -6.56 -56.43 34.05
C LEU A 575 -6.49 -57.67 34.97
N ALA A 576 -6.45 -58.85 34.38
CA ALA A 576 -5.82 -60.04 34.95
C ALA A 576 -5.52 -61.07 33.85
N ALA A 577 -4.32 -61.63 33.95
CA ALA A 577 -3.83 -62.87 33.35
C ALA A 577 -3.13 -62.82 31.97
N CYS A 578 -1.94 -63.43 32.02
CA CYS A 578 -1.20 -64.13 30.99
C CYS A 578 -0.28 -63.32 30.06
N ALA A 579 0.97 -63.25 30.52
CA ALA A 579 2.12 -63.61 29.70
C ALA A 579 1.83 -64.88 28.88
N THR A 580 2.09 -64.83 27.57
CA THR A 580 2.76 -65.85 26.72
C THR A 580 2.39 -65.62 25.26
N GLY A 581 3.40 -65.36 24.42
CA GLY A 581 3.32 -65.40 22.95
C GLY A 581 2.67 -64.18 22.29
N SER A 582 3.45 -63.44 21.49
CA SER A 582 3.04 -62.25 20.74
C SER A 582 2.00 -62.55 19.62
N PRO A 583 0.86 -61.82 19.61
CA PRO A 583 0.23 -61.35 18.37
C PRO A 583 -0.05 -59.84 18.45
N ALA A 584 0.63 -59.12 19.35
CA ALA A 584 0.38 -57.70 19.62
C ALA A 584 1.09 -56.79 18.60
N GLU A 585 2.24 -57.21 18.07
CA GLU A 585 2.97 -56.40 17.08
C GLU A 585 2.27 -56.38 15.72
N ASP A 586 1.70 -57.50 15.26
CA ASP A 586 1.04 -57.59 13.95
C ASP A 586 -0.26 -56.78 13.87
N VAL A 587 -1.03 -56.71 14.96
CA VAL A 587 -2.26 -55.90 15.02
C VAL A 587 -1.91 -54.40 15.07
N VAL A 588 -0.82 -54.03 15.76
CA VAL A 588 -0.32 -52.64 15.80
C VAL A 588 0.26 -52.24 14.44
N LEU A 589 1.04 -53.10 13.79
CA LEU A 589 1.57 -52.89 12.44
C LEU A 589 0.46 -52.80 11.39
N ALA A 590 -0.60 -53.61 11.49
CA ALA A 590 -1.76 -53.55 10.61
C ALA A 590 -2.56 -52.24 10.80
N ARG A 591 -2.72 -51.76 12.04
CA ARG A 591 -3.37 -50.48 12.34
C ARG A 591 -2.52 -49.29 11.90
N VAL A 592 -1.19 -49.34 12.09
CA VAL A 592 -0.25 -48.32 11.59
C VAL A 592 -0.23 -48.28 10.06
N ARG A 593 -0.26 -49.44 9.39
CA ARG A 593 -0.37 -49.52 7.92
C ARG A 593 -1.69 -48.94 7.41
N THR A 594 -2.81 -49.24 8.06
CA THR A 594 -4.13 -48.72 7.69
C THR A 594 -4.21 -47.21 7.89
N LEU A 595 -3.70 -46.69 9.02
CA LEU A 595 -3.60 -45.25 9.27
C LEU A 595 -2.65 -44.54 8.30
N SER A 596 -1.55 -45.19 7.91
CA SER A 596 -0.61 -44.66 6.91
C SER A 596 -1.24 -44.61 5.51
N LEU A 597 -2.02 -45.62 5.13
CA LEU A 597 -2.73 -45.65 3.85
C LEU A 597 -3.85 -44.60 3.80
N CYS A 598 -4.59 -44.40 4.89
CA CYS A 598 -5.58 -43.32 5.01
C CYS A 598 -4.91 -41.94 4.99
N ALA A 599 -3.75 -41.78 5.63
CA ALA A 599 -2.97 -40.54 5.58
C ALA A 599 -2.44 -40.26 4.16
N VAL A 600 -1.97 -41.29 3.44
CA VAL A 600 -1.52 -41.15 2.05
C VAL A 600 -2.68 -40.82 1.11
N ALA A 601 -3.85 -41.44 1.28
CA ALA A 601 -5.05 -41.12 0.51
C ALA A 601 -5.53 -39.68 0.76
N TYR A 602 -5.56 -39.27 2.03
CA TYR A 602 -5.87 -37.89 2.44
C TYR A 602 -4.86 -36.89 1.87
N TRP A 603 -3.55 -37.19 1.93
CA TRP A 603 -2.52 -36.34 1.31
C TRP A 603 -2.62 -36.30 -0.21
N ARG A 604 -3.13 -37.36 -0.86
CA ARG A 604 -3.36 -37.39 -2.31
C ARG A 604 -4.54 -36.51 -2.72
N GLU A 605 -5.65 -36.55 -1.98
CA GLU A 605 -6.80 -35.65 -2.19
C GLU A 605 -6.44 -34.20 -1.87
N VAL A 606 -5.76 -33.95 -0.74
CA VAL A 606 -5.27 -32.61 -0.37
C VAL A 606 -4.26 -32.10 -1.40
N SER A 607 -3.40 -32.95 -1.98
CA SER A 607 -2.48 -32.56 -3.06
C SER A 607 -3.22 -32.27 -4.38
N GLN A 608 -4.31 -32.97 -4.67
CA GLN A 608 -5.16 -32.68 -5.83
C GLN A 608 -5.93 -31.36 -5.65
N ASP A 609 -6.42 -31.08 -4.44
CA ASP A 609 -7.10 -29.80 -4.12
C ASP A 609 -6.13 -28.63 -4.02
N LEU A 610 -4.90 -28.84 -3.52
CA LEU A 610 -3.79 -27.89 -3.64
C LEU A 610 -3.37 -27.68 -5.10
N GLY A 611 -3.40 -28.73 -5.92
CA GLY A 611 -3.18 -28.64 -7.36
C GLY A 611 -4.27 -27.84 -8.08
N ARG A 612 -5.53 -27.99 -7.66
CA ARG A 612 -6.67 -27.19 -8.14
C ARG A 612 -6.57 -25.74 -7.65
N ALA A 613 -6.15 -25.49 -6.41
CA ALA A 613 -5.90 -24.16 -5.87
C ALA A 613 -4.71 -23.48 -6.54
N ALA A 614 -3.62 -24.20 -6.83
CA ALA A 614 -2.49 -23.70 -7.61
C ALA A 614 -2.87 -23.43 -9.07
N SER A 615 -3.79 -24.21 -9.63
CA SER A 615 -4.38 -23.97 -10.96
C SER A 615 -5.33 -22.77 -10.95
N SER A 616 -6.03 -22.51 -9.85
CA SER A 616 -6.85 -21.30 -9.65
C SER A 616 -6.00 -20.07 -9.37
N LEU A 617 -4.86 -20.20 -8.67
CA LEU A 617 -3.87 -19.13 -8.49
C LEU A 617 -3.13 -18.84 -9.80
N SER A 618 -2.80 -19.87 -10.59
CA SER A 618 -2.27 -19.70 -11.95
C SER A 618 -3.29 -19.03 -12.86
N ARG A 619 -4.59 -19.37 -12.75
CA ARG A 619 -5.68 -18.68 -13.44
C ARG A 619 -5.89 -17.26 -12.94
N PHE A 620 -5.69 -17.00 -11.65
CA PHE A 620 -5.76 -15.65 -11.07
C PHE A 620 -4.59 -14.79 -11.52
N LEU A 621 -3.37 -15.34 -11.57
CA LEU A 621 -2.18 -14.68 -12.13
C LEU A 621 -2.30 -14.48 -13.65
N GLU A 622 -2.92 -15.42 -14.37
CA GLU A 622 -3.35 -15.22 -15.77
C GLU A 622 -4.44 -14.16 -15.91
N GLN A 623 -5.37 -14.05 -14.96
CA GLN A 623 -6.37 -12.98 -14.93
C GLN A 623 -5.73 -11.61 -14.64
N GLN A 624 -4.70 -11.54 -13.79
CA GLN A 624 -3.88 -10.32 -13.59
C GLN A 624 -3.10 -9.95 -14.85
N ARG A 625 -2.70 -10.93 -15.68
CA ARG A 625 -2.07 -10.72 -16.98
C ARG A 625 -2.96 -9.90 -17.93
N HIS A 626 -4.28 -10.01 -17.80
CA HIS A 626 -5.26 -9.32 -18.65
C HIS A 626 -5.82 -8.02 -18.07
N LEU A 627 -5.63 -7.75 -16.77
CA LEU A 627 -6.23 -6.59 -16.11
C LEU A 627 -5.54 -5.25 -16.49
N TYR A 628 -4.28 -5.26 -16.94
CA TYR A 628 -3.55 -4.04 -17.32
C TYR A 628 -2.74 -4.15 -18.62
N TRP A 629 -2.28 -5.36 -18.99
CA TRP A 629 -1.48 -5.56 -20.20
C TRP A 629 -2.36 -5.84 -21.41
N LYS A 630 -2.70 -4.79 -22.16
CA LYS A 630 -3.55 -4.87 -23.37
C LYS A 630 -2.81 -5.43 -24.60
N ARG A 631 -1.48 -5.57 -24.53
CA ARG A 631 -0.61 -5.94 -25.66
C ARG A 631 -0.24 -7.43 -25.62
N PRO A 632 0.10 -8.05 -26.76
CA PRO A 632 0.62 -9.42 -26.74
C PRO A 632 1.97 -9.47 -26.00
N PRO A 633 2.28 -10.56 -25.26
CA PRO A 633 3.58 -10.74 -24.63
C PRO A 633 4.73 -10.61 -25.62
N TYR A 634 5.88 -10.12 -25.15
CA TYR A 634 7.08 -9.97 -25.95
C TYR A 634 7.58 -11.31 -26.48
N ARG A 635 7.85 -11.31 -27.78
CA ARG A 635 8.68 -12.30 -28.49
C ARG A 635 9.61 -11.45 -29.32
N GLY A 636 10.69 -11.03 -28.68
CA GLY A 636 11.59 -10.04 -29.25
C GLY A 636 13.02 -10.49 -29.32
N VAL A 637 13.84 -9.55 -29.75
CA VAL A 637 15.29 -9.65 -29.82
C VAL A 637 15.89 -8.31 -29.38
N ASN A 638 17.07 -8.34 -28.76
CA ASN A 638 17.76 -7.10 -28.38
C ASN A 638 18.55 -6.53 -29.56
N LEU A 639 18.79 -5.22 -29.51
CA LEU A 639 19.59 -4.45 -30.46
C LEU A 639 20.87 -3.89 -29.79
N GLY A 640 21.60 -4.75 -29.09
CA GLY A 640 22.89 -4.45 -28.47
C GLY A 640 23.97 -4.15 -29.51
N GLY A 641 25.01 -3.43 -29.11
CA GLY A 641 26.07 -2.95 -30.01
C GLY A 641 25.70 -1.74 -30.85
N TRP A 642 24.50 -1.17 -30.66
CA TRP A 642 24.01 -0.04 -31.43
C TRP A 642 24.13 1.29 -30.66
N LEU A 643 23.19 1.60 -29.76
CA LEU A 643 23.20 2.85 -29.00
C LEU A 643 24.12 2.78 -27.77
N LEU A 644 24.29 1.58 -27.22
CA LEU A 644 25.36 1.22 -26.30
C LEU A 644 26.27 0.18 -26.98
N LEU A 645 27.58 0.38 -26.92
CA LEU A 645 28.57 -0.44 -27.65
C LEU A 645 29.20 -1.52 -26.76
N GLU A 646 29.23 -2.75 -27.27
CA GLU A 646 29.79 -3.91 -26.59
C GLU A 646 30.70 -4.74 -27.49
N PRO A 647 31.78 -5.36 -26.97
CA PRO A 647 32.75 -6.09 -27.78
C PRO A 647 32.20 -7.22 -28.66
N GLY A 648 31.12 -7.89 -28.24
CA GLY A 648 30.48 -8.94 -29.03
C GLY A 648 29.64 -8.36 -30.17
N PRO A 649 28.49 -7.74 -29.86
CA PRO A 649 27.63 -7.12 -30.87
C PRO A 649 28.32 -6.15 -31.82
N SER A 650 29.18 -5.25 -31.31
CA SER A 650 29.90 -4.26 -32.13
C SER A 650 31.35 -4.67 -32.45
N HIS A 651 31.56 -5.98 -32.66
CA HIS A 651 32.88 -6.58 -32.84
C HIS A 651 33.81 -5.85 -33.80
N GLU A 652 33.31 -5.40 -34.96
CA GLU A 652 34.12 -4.76 -35.99
C GLU A 652 34.84 -3.50 -35.48
N LEU A 653 34.19 -2.73 -34.61
CA LEU A 653 34.82 -1.58 -33.96
C LEU A 653 35.87 -2.03 -32.94
N PHE A 654 35.53 -3.02 -32.11
CA PHE A 654 36.36 -3.44 -30.99
C PHE A 654 37.62 -4.18 -31.43
N GLN A 655 37.53 -5.07 -32.41
CA GLN A 655 38.68 -5.85 -32.92
C GLN A 655 39.80 -4.94 -33.43
N THR A 656 39.45 -3.79 -34.00
CA THR A 656 40.39 -2.79 -34.53
C THR A 656 41.31 -2.21 -33.44
N PHE A 657 40.86 -2.18 -32.19
CA PHE A 657 41.60 -1.62 -31.05
C PHE A 657 42.13 -2.67 -30.07
N GLY A 658 42.00 -3.95 -30.45
CA GLY A 658 42.52 -5.09 -29.72
C GLY A 658 41.78 -5.40 -28.41
N PRO A 659 42.22 -6.45 -27.69
CA PRO A 659 41.52 -7.01 -26.53
C PRO A 659 41.45 -6.06 -25.32
N GLU A 660 42.24 -4.99 -25.31
CA GLU A 660 42.21 -3.95 -24.28
C GLU A 660 41.00 -3.01 -24.39
N ALA A 661 40.32 -2.96 -25.54
CA ALA A 661 39.04 -2.28 -25.67
C ALA A 661 37.95 -3.16 -25.04
N THR A 662 37.84 -3.14 -23.71
CA THR A 662 36.96 -4.08 -22.99
C THR A 662 35.51 -3.63 -22.89
N CYS A 663 35.23 -2.34 -23.09
CA CYS A 663 33.91 -1.70 -23.01
C CYS A 663 33.91 -0.39 -23.83
N GLU A 664 32.74 0.23 -24.05
CA GLU A 664 32.61 1.48 -24.82
C GLU A 664 33.57 2.57 -24.32
N TRP A 665 33.69 2.79 -23.00
CA TRP A 665 34.64 3.77 -22.46
C TRP A 665 36.09 3.55 -22.90
N ARG A 666 36.55 2.29 -22.86
CA ARG A 666 37.94 1.93 -23.24
C ARG A 666 38.17 2.01 -24.74
N LEU A 667 37.15 1.64 -25.52
CA LEU A 667 37.16 1.85 -26.97
C LEU A 667 37.32 3.35 -27.30
N LEU A 668 36.49 4.20 -26.69
CA LEU A 668 36.53 5.65 -26.95
C LEU A 668 37.84 6.30 -26.49
N ASP A 669 38.41 5.88 -25.36
CA ASP A 669 39.74 6.33 -24.94
C ASP A 669 40.82 6.00 -25.99
N LYS A 670 40.82 4.77 -26.51
CA LYS A 670 41.76 4.34 -27.55
C LYS A 670 41.54 5.06 -28.87
N MET A 671 40.30 5.18 -29.32
CA MET A 671 39.94 5.91 -30.54
C MET A 671 40.39 7.37 -30.46
N ARG A 672 40.13 8.05 -29.33
CA ARG A 672 40.52 9.45 -29.13
C ARG A 672 42.04 9.62 -29.14
N LYS A 673 42.78 8.70 -28.52
CA LYS A 673 44.26 8.70 -28.54
C LYS A 673 44.83 8.45 -29.93
N HIS A 674 44.14 7.64 -30.75
CA HIS A 674 44.64 7.24 -32.06
C HIS A 674 44.24 8.20 -33.19
N PHE A 675 43.00 8.70 -33.20
CA PHE A 675 42.44 9.52 -34.28
C PHE A 675 42.05 10.95 -33.86
N GLY A 676 42.06 11.27 -32.56
CA GLY A 676 41.54 12.53 -32.02
C GLY A 676 40.04 12.52 -31.74
N THR A 677 39.58 13.49 -30.95
CA THR A 677 38.19 13.56 -30.45
C THR A 677 37.17 13.68 -31.58
N GLN A 678 37.39 14.56 -32.55
CA GLN A 678 36.41 14.85 -33.61
C GLN A 678 36.16 13.62 -34.51
N LYS A 679 37.23 12.97 -35.00
CA LYS A 679 37.13 11.75 -35.80
C LYS A 679 36.50 10.59 -35.03
N THR A 680 36.74 10.52 -33.71
CA THR A 680 36.07 9.53 -32.87
C THR A 680 34.56 9.76 -32.84
N ILE A 681 34.13 11.01 -32.63
CA ILE A 681 32.69 11.36 -32.64
C ILE A 681 32.06 10.98 -33.98
N GLU A 682 32.69 11.34 -35.10
CA GLU A 682 32.23 11.02 -36.46
C GLU A 682 32.12 9.51 -36.69
N ALA A 683 33.11 8.72 -36.26
CA ALA A 683 33.10 7.27 -36.40
C ALA A 683 31.95 6.61 -35.61
N ILE A 684 31.72 7.05 -34.37
CA ILE A 684 30.63 6.52 -33.53
C ILE A 684 29.25 6.92 -34.07
N GLN A 685 29.12 8.16 -34.56
CA GLN A 685 27.90 8.62 -35.22
C GLN A 685 27.62 7.83 -36.50
N ALA A 686 28.65 7.57 -37.31
CA ALA A 686 28.54 6.76 -38.52
C ALA A 686 28.10 5.32 -38.20
N HIS A 687 28.72 4.67 -37.20
CA HIS A 687 28.31 3.35 -36.72
C HIS A 687 26.84 3.35 -36.30
N ARG A 688 26.42 4.28 -35.45
CA ARG A 688 25.02 4.38 -34.99
C ARG A 688 24.04 4.71 -36.12
N ALA A 689 24.49 5.31 -37.22
CA ALA A 689 23.64 5.62 -38.35
C ALA A 689 23.40 4.42 -39.28
N SER A 690 24.30 3.43 -39.32
CA SER A 690 24.25 2.32 -40.28
C SER A 690 24.18 0.91 -39.66
N PHE A 691 24.62 0.73 -38.41
CA PHE A 691 24.76 -0.59 -37.80
C PHE A 691 23.41 -1.32 -37.63
N ILE A 692 22.36 -0.57 -37.27
CA ILE A 692 20.98 -1.05 -37.30
C ILE A 692 20.18 -0.12 -38.22
N SER A 693 19.48 -0.73 -39.17
CA SER A 693 18.71 -0.04 -40.20
C SER A 693 17.22 -0.38 -40.12
N GLU A 694 16.38 0.33 -40.88
CA GLU A 694 14.97 -0.06 -41.00
C GLU A 694 14.79 -1.47 -41.57
N GLU A 695 15.70 -1.90 -42.46
CA GLU A 695 15.65 -3.23 -43.04
C GLU A 695 15.82 -4.33 -41.98
N ASP A 696 16.64 -4.08 -40.96
CA ASP A 696 16.74 -4.98 -39.80
C ASP A 696 15.40 -5.13 -39.09
N PHE A 697 14.65 -4.05 -38.89
CA PHE A 697 13.32 -4.12 -38.27
C PHE A 697 12.32 -4.89 -39.15
N ARG A 698 12.41 -4.74 -40.49
CA ARG A 698 11.59 -5.54 -41.42
C ARG A 698 11.92 -7.02 -41.32
N ASN A 699 13.21 -7.35 -41.23
CA ASN A 699 13.67 -8.73 -41.08
C ASN A 699 13.28 -9.32 -39.72
N ILE A 700 13.40 -8.57 -38.63
CA ILE A 700 12.92 -8.97 -37.31
C ILE A 700 11.43 -9.30 -37.37
N ARG A 701 10.63 -8.43 -38.01
CA ARG A 701 9.19 -8.66 -38.17
C ARG A 701 8.89 -9.89 -39.05
N SER A 702 9.60 -10.06 -40.16
CA SER A 702 9.38 -11.18 -41.10
C SER A 702 9.73 -12.53 -40.48
N MET A 703 10.73 -12.57 -39.59
CA MET A 703 11.10 -13.78 -38.83
C MET A 703 10.07 -14.18 -37.75
N GLY A 704 9.07 -13.33 -37.48
CA GLY A 704 7.97 -13.61 -36.56
C GLY A 704 8.10 -12.96 -35.18
N PHE A 705 9.14 -12.17 -34.94
CA PHE A 705 9.20 -11.36 -33.72
C PHE A 705 8.11 -10.27 -33.72
N ASN A 706 7.68 -9.89 -32.52
CA ASN A 706 6.69 -8.82 -32.31
C ASN A 706 7.23 -7.63 -31.53
N ALA A 707 8.50 -7.68 -31.10
CA ALA A 707 9.10 -6.68 -30.24
C ALA A 707 10.61 -6.55 -30.45
N VAL A 708 11.15 -5.38 -30.12
CA VAL A 708 12.58 -5.13 -29.98
C VAL A 708 12.88 -4.50 -28.61
N ARG A 709 13.99 -4.90 -28.00
CA ARG A 709 14.56 -4.21 -26.84
C ARG A 709 15.73 -3.37 -27.33
N ILE A 710 15.77 -2.10 -26.94
CA ILE A 710 16.75 -1.14 -27.42
C ILE A 710 17.63 -0.67 -26.24
N PRO A 711 18.80 -1.30 -26.03
CA PRO A 711 19.79 -0.86 -25.05
C PRO A 711 20.38 0.51 -25.40
N PHE A 712 20.40 1.45 -24.46
CA PHE A 712 21.08 2.73 -24.60
C PHE A 712 21.73 3.19 -23.28
N GLY A 713 22.83 3.93 -23.39
CA GLY A 713 23.42 4.63 -22.25
C GLY A 713 22.76 5.98 -21.97
N TYR A 714 22.87 6.46 -20.73
CA TYR A 714 22.30 7.74 -20.32
C TYR A 714 22.80 8.93 -21.16
N TRP A 715 24.02 8.83 -21.73
CA TRP A 715 24.60 9.84 -22.61
C TRP A 715 23.82 10.03 -23.91
N ILE A 716 23.01 9.06 -24.33
CA ILE A 716 22.07 9.22 -25.46
C ILE A 716 20.91 10.15 -25.09
N VAL A 717 20.51 10.14 -23.82
CA VAL A 717 19.34 10.85 -23.31
C VAL A 717 19.68 12.25 -22.83
N THR A 718 20.56 12.36 -21.85
CA THR A 718 20.91 13.63 -21.18
C THR A 718 22.22 14.22 -21.68
N GLY A 719 22.94 13.51 -22.55
CA GLY A 719 24.31 13.85 -22.93
C GLY A 719 25.36 13.33 -21.93
N PRO A 720 26.63 13.20 -22.35
CA PRO A 720 27.72 12.79 -21.46
C PRO A 720 27.99 13.86 -20.39
N ALA A 721 28.31 13.43 -19.17
CA ALA A 721 28.77 14.35 -18.13
C ALA A 721 30.10 15.02 -18.52
N LYS A 722 30.40 16.17 -17.90
CA LYS A 722 31.62 16.93 -18.18
C LYS A 722 32.87 16.06 -17.98
N GLY A 723 33.68 15.94 -19.02
CA GLY A 723 34.92 15.17 -19.02
C GLY A 723 34.75 13.68 -19.36
N GLU A 724 33.53 13.21 -19.62
CA GLU A 724 33.30 11.84 -20.06
C GLU A 724 33.58 11.63 -21.55
N LEU A 725 33.89 10.38 -21.90
CA LEU A 725 34.35 10.02 -23.24
C LEU A 725 33.21 9.65 -24.20
N TYR A 726 32.00 9.46 -23.69
CA TYR A 726 30.86 9.04 -24.50
C TYR A 726 30.47 10.08 -25.56
N VAL A 727 29.78 9.59 -26.59
CA VAL A 727 29.28 10.40 -27.72
C VAL A 727 27.75 10.51 -27.58
N GLY A 728 27.23 11.74 -27.45
CA GLY A 728 25.80 12.04 -27.31
C GLY A 728 25.57 13.54 -27.07
N PRO A 729 24.31 14.00 -26.89
CA PRO A 729 23.06 13.23 -26.91
C PRO A 729 22.68 12.69 -28.29
N GLY A 730 21.74 11.74 -28.34
CA GLY A 730 21.34 11.04 -29.58
C GLY A 730 19.89 10.55 -29.56
N LEU A 731 18.97 11.32 -28.98
CA LEU A 731 17.55 10.96 -28.87
C LEU A 731 16.86 10.80 -30.24
N ASP A 732 17.37 11.46 -31.29
CA ASP A 732 16.89 11.33 -32.66
C ASP A 732 17.02 9.89 -33.20
N LEU A 733 18.00 9.13 -32.72
CA LEU A 733 18.16 7.71 -33.05
C LEU A 733 17.01 6.87 -32.50
N LEU A 734 16.60 7.15 -31.25
CA LEU A 734 15.45 6.50 -30.63
C LEU A 734 14.14 6.90 -31.33
N ASP A 735 13.97 8.19 -31.67
CA ASP A 735 12.79 8.64 -32.43
C ASP A 735 12.63 7.88 -33.76
N ARG A 736 13.75 7.68 -34.49
CA ARG A 736 13.77 6.92 -35.75
C ARG A 736 13.39 5.45 -35.54
N ALA A 737 13.97 4.77 -34.55
CA ALA A 737 13.60 3.39 -34.24
C ALA A 737 12.12 3.25 -33.88
N LEU A 738 11.59 4.15 -33.08
CA LEU A 738 10.18 4.13 -32.68
C LEU A 738 9.23 4.37 -33.86
N THR A 739 9.64 5.21 -34.82
CA THR A 739 8.93 5.39 -36.09
C THR A 739 8.88 4.09 -36.90
N TRP A 740 10.00 3.37 -36.98
CA TRP A 740 10.06 2.07 -37.67
C TRP A 740 9.19 1.02 -36.96
N CYS A 741 9.26 0.95 -35.62
CA CYS A 741 8.42 0.07 -34.84
C CYS A 741 6.93 0.32 -35.10
N GLN A 742 6.49 1.58 -35.05
CA GLN A 742 5.09 1.94 -35.26
C GLN A 742 4.62 1.50 -36.65
N ARG A 743 5.39 1.79 -37.70
CA ARG A 743 5.03 1.42 -39.08
C ARG A 743 4.97 -0.09 -39.29
N LEU A 744 5.83 -0.85 -38.62
CA LEU A 744 5.93 -2.30 -38.77
C LEU A 744 5.08 -3.09 -37.76
N GLY A 745 4.39 -2.39 -36.85
CA GLY A 745 3.60 -2.99 -35.79
C GLY A 745 4.45 -3.73 -34.74
N LEU A 746 5.71 -3.32 -34.55
CA LEU A 746 6.59 -3.84 -33.51
C LEU A 746 6.42 -3.06 -32.22
N GLN A 747 6.53 -3.78 -31.10
CA GLN A 747 6.63 -3.19 -29.77
C GLN A 747 8.07 -2.81 -29.45
N ALA A 748 8.28 -1.69 -28.75
CA ALA A 748 9.60 -1.28 -28.26
C ALA A 748 9.66 -1.35 -26.72
N LEU A 749 10.70 -2.01 -26.20
CA LEU A 749 11.15 -1.93 -24.82
C LEU A 749 12.41 -1.04 -24.78
N LEU A 750 12.30 0.14 -24.19
CA LEU A 750 13.41 1.09 -24.06
C LEU A 750 14.23 0.73 -22.83
N ASP A 751 15.53 0.48 -22.98
CA ASP A 751 16.37 -0.06 -21.91
C ASP A 751 17.54 0.86 -21.54
N LEU A 752 17.50 1.42 -20.34
CA LEU A 752 18.60 2.21 -19.79
C LEU A 752 19.74 1.26 -19.39
N HIS A 753 20.59 0.95 -20.35
CA HIS A 753 21.58 -0.12 -20.25
C HIS A 753 22.94 0.35 -19.72
N GLY A 754 23.15 1.67 -19.63
CA GLY A 754 24.32 2.27 -19.00
C GLY A 754 23.93 3.49 -18.18
N ALA A 755 23.88 3.34 -16.86
CA ALA A 755 23.46 4.39 -15.94
C ALA A 755 24.60 5.39 -15.61
N PRO A 756 24.28 6.64 -15.22
CA PRO A 756 25.26 7.60 -14.72
C PRO A 756 26.12 7.03 -13.58
N GLY A 757 27.44 6.99 -13.79
CA GLY A 757 28.40 6.41 -12.83
C GLY A 757 28.50 4.88 -12.84
N GLY A 758 27.61 4.20 -13.58
CA GLY A 758 27.53 2.76 -13.75
C GLY A 758 26.76 2.07 -12.63
N GLU A 759 25.74 1.30 -12.99
CA GLU A 759 24.99 0.41 -12.10
C GLU A 759 25.75 -0.88 -11.73
N SER A 760 26.86 -1.12 -12.42
CA SER A 760 27.88 -2.10 -12.10
C SER A 760 29.27 -1.62 -12.52
N GLY A 761 30.31 -2.35 -12.11
CA GLY A 761 31.68 -2.16 -12.59
C GLY A 761 32.04 -3.02 -13.80
N GLU A 762 31.06 -3.69 -14.40
CA GLU A 762 31.25 -4.67 -15.47
C GLU A 762 31.15 -4.02 -16.85
N LYS A 763 31.64 -4.72 -17.87
CA LYS A 763 31.71 -4.22 -19.25
C LYS A 763 30.34 -3.83 -19.86
N PRO A 764 29.22 -4.56 -19.61
CA PRO A 764 27.94 -4.28 -20.29
C PRO A 764 27.33 -2.91 -19.98
N CYS A 765 27.66 -2.27 -18.86
CA CYS A 765 27.14 -0.92 -18.54
C CYS A 765 27.82 0.22 -19.35
N GLY A 766 28.73 -0.13 -20.26
CA GLY A 766 29.51 0.81 -21.06
C GLY A 766 30.84 1.24 -20.42
N ARG A 767 31.10 0.91 -19.15
CA ARG A 767 32.36 1.26 -18.47
C ARG A 767 32.80 0.25 -17.41
N GLU A 768 33.77 -0.56 -17.78
CA GLU A 768 34.47 -1.45 -16.87
C GLU A 768 35.33 -0.67 -15.84
N ARG A 769 35.09 -0.92 -14.55
CA ARG A 769 35.82 -0.33 -13.42
C ARG A 769 36.06 -1.36 -12.32
N LYS A 770 37.33 -1.75 -12.15
CA LYS A 770 37.74 -2.68 -11.09
C LYS A 770 37.55 -2.12 -9.68
N ASP A 771 37.67 -0.80 -9.52
CA ASP A 771 37.52 -0.06 -8.27
C ASP A 771 36.06 0.35 -7.99
N TRP A 772 35.11 -0.12 -8.79
CA TRP A 772 33.71 0.30 -8.67
C TRP A 772 33.10 -0.13 -7.33
N ARG A 773 32.31 0.79 -6.77
CA ARG A 773 31.49 0.64 -5.57
C ARG A 773 30.09 1.18 -5.88
N TRP A 774 29.07 0.69 -5.19
CA TRP A 774 27.69 1.03 -5.50
C TRP A 774 27.42 2.54 -5.35
N GLU A 775 28.16 3.23 -4.48
CA GLU A 775 28.08 4.68 -4.26
C GLU A 775 28.53 5.50 -5.48
N HIS A 776 29.22 4.89 -6.45
CA HIS A 776 29.52 5.55 -7.73
C HIS A 776 28.30 5.63 -8.64
N TRP A 777 27.29 4.78 -8.44
CA TRP A 777 26.05 4.85 -9.21
C TRP A 777 25.26 6.09 -8.78
N ARG A 778 25.12 7.05 -9.71
CA ARG A 778 24.39 8.30 -9.46
C ARG A 778 22.90 8.06 -9.70
N LEU A 779 22.21 7.60 -8.65
CA LEU A 779 20.80 7.20 -8.69
C LEU A 779 19.89 8.34 -9.18
N ASP A 780 20.04 9.54 -8.63
CA ASP A 780 19.20 10.70 -8.99
C ASP A 780 19.32 11.07 -10.48
N GLU A 781 20.54 11.02 -11.04
CA GLU A 781 20.76 11.27 -12.47
C GLU A 781 20.15 10.16 -13.34
N SER A 782 20.15 8.92 -12.84
CA SER A 782 19.49 7.78 -13.50
C SER A 782 17.97 7.99 -13.55
N ILE A 783 17.38 8.45 -12.44
CA ILE A 783 15.96 8.81 -12.35
C ILE A 783 15.63 9.97 -13.31
N GLU A 784 16.48 10.98 -13.43
CA GLU A 784 16.26 12.07 -14.39
C GLU A 784 16.33 11.57 -15.85
N ALA A 785 17.26 10.67 -16.20
CA ALA A 785 17.29 10.07 -17.53
C ALA A 785 15.98 9.32 -17.85
N LEU A 786 15.45 8.55 -16.90
CA LEU A 786 14.16 7.88 -17.02
C LEU A 786 13.00 8.88 -17.14
N ARG A 787 13.05 10.00 -16.41
CA ARG A 787 12.07 11.09 -16.49
C ARG A 787 12.04 11.72 -17.88
N VAL A 788 13.21 11.96 -18.49
CA VAL A 788 13.31 12.52 -19.84
C VAL A 788 12.69 11.57 -20.87
N ILE A 789 13.01 10.27 -20.79
CA ILE A 789 12.43 9.23 -21.66
C ILE A 789 10.91 9.15 -21.49
N ALA A 790 10.43 9.05 -20.25
CA ALA A 790 8.99 8.94 -19.95
C ALA A 790 8.20 10.20 -20.39
N ARG A 791 8.77 11.39 -20.19
CA ARG A 791 8.15 12.64 -20.63
C ARG A 791 8.11 12.75 -22.16
N ARG A 792 9.20 12.38 -22.84
CA ARG A 792 9.33 12.51 -24.31
C ARG A 792 8.36 11.58 -25.05
N TYR A 793 8.27 10.33 -24.61
CA TYR A 793 7.54 9.29 -25.36
C TYR A 793 6.16 8.97 -24.79
N LYS A 794 5.63 9.80 -23.89
CA LYS A 794 4.27 9.64 -23.35
C LYS A 794 3.25 9.51 -24.48
N GLY A 795 2.43 8.45 -24.44
CA GLY A 795 1.42 8.18 -25.47
C GLY A 795 1.94 7.66 -26.82
N HIS A 796 3.25 7.39 -26.97
CA HIS A 796 3.79 6.87 -28.23
C HIS A 796 3.35 5.41 -28.48
N PRO A 797 2.70 5.09 -29.63
CA PRO A 797 2.05 3.80 -29.83
C PRO A 797 3.03 2.62 -29.89
N ALA A 798 4.26 2.82 -30.37
CA ALA A 798 5.28 1.77 -30.36
C ALA A 798 5.91 1.49 -28.98
N VAL A 799 5.93 2.48 -28.08
CA VAL A 799 6.57 2.32 -26.77
C VAL A 799 5.64 1.49 -25.89
N SER A 800 6.13 0.33 -25.51
CA SER A 800 5.35 -0.67 -24.75
C SER A 800 5.97 -0.97 -23.40
N GLY A 801 7.25 -0.63 -23.20
CA GLY A 801 7.88 -0.77 -21.90
C GLY A 801 9.17 0.02 -21.75
N ILE A 802 9.59 0.16 -20.50
CA ILE A 802 10.85 0.80 -20.09
C ILE A 802 11.57 -0.13 -19.10
N ALA A 803 12.80 -0.54 -19.40
CA ALA A 803 13.70 -1.18 -18.45
C ALA A 803 14.57 -0.12 -17.77
N VAL A 804 14.57 -0.14 -16.43
CA VAL A 804 15.02 1.00 -15.61
C VAL A 804 16.53 1.06 -15.38
N CYS A 805 17.24 -0.04 -15.57
CA CYS A 805 18.70 -0.14 -15.60
C CYS A 805 19.09 -1.46 -16.32
N ASN A 806 20.38 -1.81 -16.42
CA ASN A 806 20.80 -3.15 -16.83
C ASN A 806 21.75 -3.84 -15.83
N GLU A 807 21.53 -5.12 -15.55
CA GLU A 807 22.39 -5.96 -14.71
C GLU A 807 23.07 -5.27 -13.50
N PRO A 808 22.30 -4.70 -12.56
CA PRO A 808 22.88 -4.01 -11.41
C PRO A 808 23.76 -4.96 -10.59
N SER A 809 24.90 -4.46 -10.13
CA SER A 809 25.88 -5.29 -9.41
C SER A 809 25.29 -5.92 -8.16
N GLU A 810 25.74 -7.14 -7.83
CA GLU A 810 25.42 -7.78 -6.55
C GLU A 810 25.90 -6.98 -5.32
N LYS A 811 26.89 -6.10 -5.53
CA LYS A 811 27.39 -5.19 -4.49
C LYS A 811 26.43 -4.05 -4.17
N VAL A 812 25.42 -3.80 -5.00
CA VAL A 812 24.35 -2.84 -4.68
C VAL A 812 23.48 -3.44 -3.59
N PRO A 813 23.39 -2.81 -2.41
CA PRO A 813 22.50 -3.26 -1.35
C PRO A 813 21.07 -3.43 -1.85
N ALA A 814 20.42 -4.53 -1.48
CA ALA A 814 19.13 -4.88 -2.04
C ALA A 814 18.03 -3.85 -1.72
N ASP A 815 18.12 -3.21 -0.56
CA ASP A 815 17.25 -2.10 -0.14
C ASP A 815 17.48 -0.84 -0.99
N VAL A 816 18.74 -0.50 -1.30
CA VAL A 816 19.08 0.62 -2.21
C VAL A 816 18.55 0.35 -3.62
N LEU A 817 18.77 -0.86 -4.15
CA LEU A 817 18.28 -1.24 -5.49
C LEU A 817 16.74 -1.19 -5.55
N CYS A 818 16.07 -1.71 -4.52
CA CYS A 818 14.63 -1.65 -4.44
C CYS A 818 14.14 -0.19 -4.32
N GLN A 819 14.79 0.68 -3.55
CA GLN A 819 14.42 2.10 -3.48
C GLN A 819 14.54 2.79 -4.84
N PHE A 820 15.63 2.52 -5.57
CA PHE A 820 15.80 3.02 -6.94
C PHE A 820 14.67 2.53 -7.87
N TYR A 821 14.30 1.25 -7.81
CA TYR A 821 13.19 0.72 -8.61
C TYR A 821 11.85 1.38 -8.28
N ASP A 822 11.58 1.62 -7.00
CA ASP A 822 10.35 2.26 -6.54
C ASP A 822 10.27 3.70 -7.04
N GLU A 823 11.37 4.44 -6.96
CA GLU A 823 11.46 5.80 -7.48
C GLU A 823 11.40 5.86 -9.01
N ALA A 824 12.06 4.94 -9.71
CA ALA A 824 12.03 4.81 -11.16
C ALA A 824 10.60 4.55 -11.65
N VAL A 825 9.89 3.61 -11.00
CA VAL A 825 8.50 3.31 -11.33
C VAL A 825 7.62 4.54 -11.11
N ARG A 826 7.67 5.18 -9.94
CA ARG A 826 6.87 6.39 -9.67
C ARG A 826 7.17 7.52 -10.65
N THR A 827 8.43 7.71 -10.99
CA THR A 827 8.86 8.75 -11.93
C THR A 827 8.27 8.51 -13.32
N ILE A 828 8.37 7.28 -13.84
CA ILE A 828 7.79 6.92 -15.15
C ILE A 828 6.26 7.05 -15.11
N ARG A 829 5.62 6.59 -14.02
CA ARG A 829 4.15 6.60 -13.85
C ARG A 829 3.54 8.01 -13.76
N THR A 830 4.33 9.03 -13.42
CA THR A 830 3.91 10.44 -13.55
C THR A 830 3.52 10.81 -14.99
N PHE A 831 4.13 10.17 -15.99
CA PHE A 831 3.89 10.47 -17.40
C PHE A 831 3.10 9.37 -18.10
N MET A 832 3.42 8.10 -17.83
CA MET A 832 2.94 6.96 -18.61
C MET A 832 2.14 5.98 -17.73
N PRO A 833 0.81 5.87 -17.92
CA PRO A 833 -0.05 5.00 -17.11
C PRO A 833 0.24 3.51 -17.34
N PRO A 834 -0.18 2.64 -16.41
CA PRO A 834 0.11 1.21 -16.47
C PRO A 834 -0.54 0.48 -17.64
N ASP A 835 -1.56 1.02 -18.29
CA ASP A 835 -2.17 0.40 -19.47
C ASP A 835 -1.47 0.76 -20.79
N GLU A 836 -0.52 1.71 -20.77
CA GLU A 836 0.31 2.08 -21.91
C GLU A 836 1.66 1.34 -21.93
N VAL A 837 2.38 1.31 -20.79
CA VAL A 837 3.76 0.79 -20.71
C VAL A 837 4.02 -0.12 -19.51
N SER A 838 4.70 -1.23 -19.76
CA SER A 838 5.26 -2.09 -18.70
C SER A 838 6.60 -1.56 -18.20
N ILE A 839 6.83 -1.57 -16.89
CA ILE A 839 8.14 -1.18 -16.35
C ILE A 839 8.90 -2.43 -15.94
N VAL A 840 10.12 -2.58 -16.44
CA VAL A 840 10.94 -3.78 -16.32
C VAL A 840 12.09 -3.52 -15.35
N LEU A 841 12.19 -4.37 -14.32
CA LEU A 841 13.07 -4.21 -13.17
C LEU A 841 14.14 -5.31 -13.17
N PRO A 842 15.41 -5.02 -13.43
CA PRO A 842 16.42 -6.06 -13.53
C PRO A 842 16.70 -6.88 -12.27
N VAL A 843 16.89 -8.19 -12.43
CA VAL A 843 17.45 -9.05 -11.39
C VAL A 843 18.45 -10.00 -12.04
N TYR A 844 19.68 -9.54 -12.19
CA TYR A 844 20.71 -10.28 -12.92
C TYR A 844 20.99 -11.67 -12.33
N ARG A 845 21.29 -11.73 -11.03
CA ARG A 845 21.50 -12.99 -10.31
C ARG A 845 20.15 -13.55 -9.87
N THR A 846 19.69 -14.63 -10.50
CA THR A 846 18.43 -15.29 -10.12
C THR A 846 18.38 -15.75 -8.66
N GLU A 847 19.54 -15.93 -8.02
CA GLU A 847 19.65 -16.22 -6.57
C GLU A 847 19.19 -15.05 -5.71
N ARG A 848 19.39 -13.81 -6.18
CA ARG A 848 18.91 -12.58 -5.52
C ARG A 848 17.43 -12.33 -5.78
N LEU A 849 16.79 -13.04 -6.71
CA LEU A 849 15.37 -12.86 -6.99
C LEU A 849 14.50 -13.06 -5.75
N ASP A 850 14.81 -14.03 -4.90
CA ASP A 850 14.08 -14.22 -3.65
C ASP A 850 14.31 -13.07 -2.66
N GLU A 851 15.53 -12.53 -2.59
CA GLU A 851 15.87 -11.37 -1.75
C GLU A 851 15.14 -10.11 -2.22
N ILE A 852 15.29 -9.77 -3.51
CA ILE A 852 14.65 -8.63 -4.15
C ILE A 852 13.14 -8.79 -4.13
N TRP A 853 12.57 -9.95 -4.50
CA TRP A 853 11.13 -10.22 -4.40
C TRP A 853 10.60 -9.98 -2.99
N ARG A 854 11.31 -10.44 -1.95
CA ARG A 854 10.90 -10.24 -0.56
C ARG A 854 11.00 -8.79 -0.15
N LEU A 855 12.09 -8.09 -0.47
CA LEU A 855 12.25 -6.68 -0.10
C LEU A 855 11.29 -5.81 -0.90
N TRP A 856 11.25 -5.95 -2.22
CA TRP A 856 10.29 -5.29 -3.10
C TRP A 856 8.87 -5.41 -2.55
N ASN A 857 8.38 -6.62 -2.27
CA ASN A 857 7.00 -6.82 -1.82
C ASN A 857 6.75 -6.58 -0.32
N ARG A 858 7.70 -6.85 0.58
CA ARG A 858 7.47 -6.67 2.03
C ARG A 858 7.75 -5.26 2.50
N VAL A 859 8.76 -4.64 1.88
CA VAL A 859 9.31 -3.36 2.30
C VAL A 859 8.68 -2.28 1.42
N LEU A 860 8.68 -2.38 0.08
CA LEU A 860 8.20 -1.28 -0.78
C LEU A 860 6.78 -1.48 -1.36
N ASP A 861 5.99 -2.39 -0.79
CA ASP A 861 4.66 -2.81 -1.31
C ASP A 861 4.66 -3.38 -2.75
N GLY A 862 5.86 -3.52 -3.34
CA GLY A 862 6.21 -4.28 -4.53
C GLY A 862 5.26 -4.18 -5.72
N PHE A 863 4.80 -5.34 -6.22
CA PHE A 863 3.83 -5.37 -7.33
C PHE A 863 2.41 -4.96 -6.91
N ALA A 864 2.13 -4.82 -5.61
CA ALA A 864 0.82 -4.39 -5.12
C ALA A 864 0.68 -2.85 -5.18
N SER A 865 1.78 -2.11 -5.02
CA SER A 865 1.83 -0.65 -5.20
C SER A 865 2.02 -0.23 -6.67
N HIS A 866 2.56 -1.13 -7.50
CA HIS A 866 2.96 -0.82 -8.88
C HIS A 866 2.33 -1.74 -9.92
N ALA A 867 1.34 -1.22 -10.67
CA ALA A 867 0.70 -1.94 -11.77
C ALA A 867 1.59 -2.04 -13.03
N ASN A 868 1.43 -3.14 -13.76
CA ASN A 868 2.14 -3.45 -15.01
C ASN A 868 3.67 -3.29 -14.88
N VAL A 869 4.24 -4.04 -13.93
CA VAL A 869 5.68 -4.14 -13.69
C VAL A 869 6.11 -5.59 -13.85
N ALA A 870 7.37 -5.83 -14.24
CA ALA A 870 7.94 -7.15 -14.39
C ALA A 870 9.40 -7.20 -13.91
N PHE A 871 9.85 -8.32 -13.35
CA PHE A 871 11.29 -8.53 -13.16
C PHE A 871 11.96 -8.95 -14.47
N ASP A 872 13.14 -8.41 -14.76
CA ASP A 872 13.98 -8.85 -15.85
C ASP A 872 14.90 -9.98 -15.38
N LEU A 873 14.89 -11.11 -16.08
CA LEU A 873 15.72 -12.27 -15.77
C LEU A 873 16.59 -12.63 -16.97
N HIS A 874 17.91 -12.67 -16.76
CA HIS A 874 18.89 -13.05 -17.77
C HIS A 874 19.27 -14.52 -17.55
N LEU A 875 18.89 -15.40 -18.48
CA LEU A 875 18.91 -16.85 -18.27
C LEU A 875 19.91 -17.55 -19.19
N TYR A 876 21.20 -17.33 -18.92
CA TYR A 876 22.31 -17.95 -19.64
C TYR A 876 22.67 -19.34 -19.13
N HIS A 877 23.07 -20.21 -20.06
CA HIS A 877 23.44 -21.60 -19.79
C HIS A 877 24.93 -21.88 -20.05
N CYS A 878 25.76 -20.84 -20.21
CA CYS A 878 27.15 -20.96 -20.63
C CYS A 878 28.17 -20.29 -19.69
N PHE A 879 27.73 -19.42 -18.76
CA PHE A 879 28.65 -18.64 -17.92
C PHE A 879 28.94 -19.28 -16.57
N GLY A 880 30.22 -19.58 -16.32
CA GLY A 880 30.70 -20.10 -15.03
C GLY A 880 30.98 -21.60 -15.04
N ALA A 881 31.85 -22.03 -14.11
CA ALA A 881 32.45 -23.37 -14.13
C ALA A 881 31.45 -24.52 -13.99
N TRP A 882 30.29 -24.29 -13.37
CA TRP A 882 29.26 -25.31 -13.24
C TRP A 882 28.66 -25.70 -14.59
N TRP A 883 28.31 -24.70 -15.41
CA TRP A 883 27.71 -24.88 -16.74
C TRP A 883 28.67 -25.59 -17.68
N GLN A 884 29.94 -25.20 -17.68
CA GLN A 884 31.01 -25.80 -18.50
C GLN A 884 31.20 -27.31 -18.24
N ARG A 885 30.73 -27.83 -17.09
CA ARG A 885 30.81 -29.26 -16.73
C ARG A 885 29.52 -30.04 -17.01
N GLN A 886 28.45 -29.40 -17.46
CA GLN A 886 27.17 -30.06 -17.71
C GLN A 886 27.09 -30.66 -19.12
N GLY A 887 26.33 -31.75 -19.27
CA GLY A 887 25.91 -32.28 -20.56
C GLY A 887 24.50 -31.80 -20.95
N LEU A 888 24.10 -31.96 -22.22
CA LEU A 888 22.81 -31.45 -22.76
C LEU A 888 21.59 -31.78 -21.87
N GLY A 889 21.51 -33.00 -21.35
CA GLY A 889 20.40 -33.41 -20.48
C GLY A 889 20.27 -32.55 -19.21
N SER A 890 21.37 -32.05 -18.66
CA SER A 890 21.35 -31.12 -17.51
C SER A 890 20.85 -29.73 -17.90
N HIS A 891 21.23 -29.22 -19.08
CA HIS A 891 20.71 -27.95 -19.61
C HIS A 891 19.20 -28.04 -19.82
N LEU A 892 18.70 -29.09 -20.48
CA LEU A 892 17.27 -29.33 -20.70
C LEU A 892 16.49 -29.45 -19.38
N ARG A 893 17.06 -30.10 -18.36
CA ARG A 893 16.47 -30.16 -17.01
C ARG A 893 16.44 -28.79 -16.33
N MET A 894 17.48 -27.97 -16.48
CA MET A 894 17.50 -26.63 -15.90
C MET A 894 16.45 -25.73 -16.56
N THR A 895 16.24 -25.84 -17.87
CA THR A 895 15.18 -25.11 -18.57
C THR A 895 13.79 -25.42 -18.00
N LYS A 896 13.53 -26.67 -17.60
CA LYS A 896 12.29 -27.04 -16.87
C LYS A 896 12.20 -26.38 -15.49
N ARG A 897 13.32 -26.07 -14.84
CA ARG A 897 13.36 -25.32 -13.58
C ARG A 897 13.07 -23.83 -13.80
N HIS A 898 13.57 -23.23 -14.88
CA HIS A 898 13.24 -21.84 -15.26
C HIS A 898 11.74 -21.63 -15.39
N ARG A 899 11.02 -22.58 -16.01
CA ARG A 899 9.55 -22.59 -16.07
C ARG A 899 8.89 -22.39 -14.69
N LYS A 900 9.39 -23.05 -13.64
CA LYS A 900 8.84 -22.93 -12.29
C LYS A 900 9.05 -21.53 -11.72
N ILE A 901 10.20 -20.91 -12.01
CA ILE A 901 10.53 -19.54 -11.58
C ILE A 901 9.63 -18.54 -12.30
N LEU A 902 9.49 -18.67 -13.62
CA LEU A 902 8.70 -17.75 -14.45
C LEU A 902 7.19 -17.78 -14.16
N ARG A 903 6.67 -18.91 -13.67
CA ARG A 903 5.28 -19.01 -13.18
C ARG A 903 5.07 -18.38 -11.80
N ARG A 904 6.14 -18.08 -11.06
CA ARG A 904 6.08 -17.63 -9.67
C ARG A 904 6.06 -16.10 -9.54
N VAL A 905 6.63 -15.39 -10.52
CA VAL A 905 6.80 -13.93 -10.46
C VAL A 905 6.45 -13.31 -11.82
N PRO A 906 5.89 -12.09 -11.87
CA PRO A 906 5.79 -11.36 -13.13
C PRO A 906 7.20 -11.12 -13.68
N ALA A 907 7.44 -11.56 -14.91
CA ALA A 907 8.77 -11.57 -15.48
C ALA A 907 8.77 -11.27 -16.98
N VAL A 908 9.85 -10.64 -17.41
CA VAL A 908 10.40 -10.68 -18.76
C VAL A 908 11.68 -11.53 -18.68
N VAL A 909 11.87 -12.47 -19.61
CA VAL A 909 13.21 -13.04 -19.84
C VAL A 909 13.91 -12.11 -20.82
N GLY A 910 14.55 -11.06 -20.33
CA GLY A 910 15.06 -10.01 -21.18
C GLY A 910 16.33 -10.38 -21.93
N GLU A 911 17.01 -11.46 -21.49
CA GLU A 911 18.13 -12.01 -22.25
C GLU A 911 18.25 -13.53 -22.10
N TRP A 912 18.35 -14.21 -23.22
CA TRP A 912 18.70 -15.63 -23.32
C TRP A 912 19.32 -15.94 -24.68
N SER A 913 20.15 -16.98 -24.75
CA SER A 913 20.80 -17.41 -25.99
C SER A 913 20.82 -18.94 -26.11
N LEU A 914 21.18 -19.44 -27.30
CA LEU A 914 21.40 -20.86 -27.55
C LEU A 914 22.85 -21.29 -27.30
N ALA A 915 23.68 -20.41 -26.73
CA ALA A 915 25.07 -20.73 -26.45
C ALA A 915 25.19 -21.88 -25.42
N LEU A 916 25.88 -22.95 -25.82
CA LEU A 916 26.13 -24.12 -25.00
C LEU A 916 27.64 -24.38 -24.91
N PRO A 917 28.14 -24.93 -23.79
CA PRO A 917 29.53 -25.35 -23.70
C PRO A 917 29.78 -26.61 -24.53
N ASP A 918 31.00 -26.81 -25.00
CA ASP A 918 31.39 -27.97 -25.84
C ASP A 918 30.98 -29.31 -25.22
N ARG A 919 31.06 -29.44 -23.88
CA ARG A 919 30.66 -30.65 -23.16
C ARG A 919 29.17 -31.00 -23.32
N ALA A 920 28.32 -30.01 -23.55
CA ALA A 920 26.91 -30.26 -23.85
C ALA A 920 26.73 -30.92 -25.22
N LEU A 921 27.67 -30.69 -26.14
CA LEU A 921 27.69 -31.19 -27.51
C LEU A 921 28.59 -32.43 -27.67
N ALA A 922 29.45 -32.72 -26.69
CA ALA A 922 30.51 -33.73 -26.70
C ALA A 922 30.04 -35.20 -26.80
N GLN A 923 28.77 -35.46 -27.10
CA GLN A 923 28.30 -36.80 -27.45
C GLN A 923 28.38 -37.07 -28.96
N THR A 924 28.85 -36.12 -29.78
CA THR A 924 28.85 -36.25 -31.24
C THR A 924 29.70 -35.17 -31.95
N ASP A 925 30.64 -35.59 -32.79
CA ASP A 925 31.34 -34.72 -33.77
C ASP A 925 30.54 -34.51 -35.06
N ILE A 926 29.32 -35.09 -35.13
CA ILE A 926 28.41 -34.98 -36.27
C ILE A 926 27.63 -33.68 -36.16
N GLU A 927 27.85 -32.78 -37.13
CA GLU A 927 27.21 -31.46 -37.21
C GLU A 927 25.68 -31.54 -37.15
N GLU A 928 25.08 -32.50 -37.86
CA GLU A 928 23.62 -32.71 -37.84
C GLU A 928 23.10 -33.00 -36.43
N ALA A 929 23.82 -33.79 -35.63
CA ALA A 929 23.39 -34.11 -34.27
C ALA A 929 23.60 -32.93 -33.30
N GLN A 930 24.58 -32.05 -33.56
CA GLN A 930 24.73 -30.78 -32.85
C GLN A 930 23.58 -29.83 -33.17
N ASP A 931 23.19 -29.73 -34.45
CA ASP A 931 22.01 -28.95 -34.86
C ASP A 931 20.72 -29.45 -34.20
N GLN A 932 20.54 -30.77 -34.09
CA GLN A 932 19.41 -31.35 -33.35
C GLN A 932 19.46 -31.02 -31.85
N ALA A 933 20.65 -30.99 -31.24
CA ALA A 933 20.81 -30.57 -29.85
C ALA A 933 20.40 -29.11 -29.64
N TYR A 934 20.78 -28.20 -30.55
CA TYR A 934 20.35 -26.80 -30.50
C TYR A 934 18.86 -26.64 -30.73
N LYS A 935 18.26 -27.33 -31.71
CA LYS A 935 16.81 -27.33 -31.93
C LYS A 935 16.05 -27.82 -30.70
N ALA A 936 16.51 -28.91 -30.08
CA ALA A 936 15.91 -29.44 -28.86
C ALA A 936 16.05 -28.46 -27.68
N PHE A 937 17.20 -27.80 -27.56
CA PHE A 937 17.45 -26.80 -26.52
C PHE A 937 16.60 -25.54 -26.71
N ALA A 938 16.52 -25.03 -27.94
CA ALA A 938 15.68 -23.91 -28.33
C ALA A 938 14.20 -24.19 -28.05
N ALA A 939 13.69 -25.34 -28.47
CA ALA A 939 12.32 -25.74 -28.20
C ALA A 939 12.03 -25.82 -26.70
N ALA A 940 12.96 -26.37 -25.91
CA ALA A 940 12.81 -26.44 -24.45
C ALA A 940 12.79 -25.03 -23.82
N GLN A 941 13.67 -24.13 -24.27
CA GLN A 941 13.75 -22.74 -23.77
C GLN A 941 12.50 -21.97 -24.13
N LEU A 942 12.05 -22.00 -25.39
CA LEU A 942 10.82 -21.34 -25.84
C LEU A 942 9.59 -21.85 -25.08
N ASP A 943 9.48 -23.17 -24.84
CA ASP A 943 8.42 -23.75 -24.02
C ASP A 943 8.47 -23.22 -22.58
N ALA A 944 9.65 -23.17 -21.96
CA ALA A 944 9.79 -22.60 -20.62
C ALA A 944 9.53 -21.09 -20.55
N TYR A 945 10.04 -20.32 -21.50
CA TYR A 945 10.03 -18.86 -21.50
C TYR A 945 8.69 -18.29 -21.96
N SER A 946 7.86 -19.08 -22.66
CA SER A 946 6.44 -18.76 -22.92
C SER A 946 5.62 -18.53 -21.64
N HIS A 947 6.11 -19.02 -20.49
CA HIS A 947 5.50 -18.81 -19.18
C HIS A 947 5.88 -17.47 -18.52
N ALA A 948 6.84 -16.73 -19.06
CA ALA A 948 7.10 -15.36 -18.60
C ALA A 948 5.87 -14.49 -18.85
N SER A 949 5.39 -13.77 -17.84
CA SER A 949 4.13 -13.05 -17.92
C SER A 949 4.13 -11.97 -19.01
N HIS A 950 5.27 -11.30 -19.19
CA HIS A 950 5.45 -10.22 -20.17
C HIS A 950 6.22 -10.66 -21.43
N GLY A 951 6.69 -11.90 -21.48
CA GLY A 951 7.38 -12.46 -22.63
C GLY A 951 8.91 -12.49 -22.49
N TRP A 952 9.62 -12.46 -23.61
CA TRP A 952 11.07 -12.69 -23.63
C TRP A 952 11.75 -12.00 -24.82
N PHE A 953 13.06 -11.79 -24.69
CA PHE A 953 13.93 -11.28 -25.75
C PHE A 953 15.16 -12.18 -25.92
N PHE A 954 15.43 -12.58 -27.15
CA PHE A 954 16.67 -13.28 -27.51
C PHE A 954 17.85 -12.29 -27.42
N TRP A 955 19.01 -12.79 -26.97
CA TRP A 955 20.19 -12.00 -26.60
C TRP A 955 20.53 -10.89 -27.59
N ASN A 956 20.69 -11.19 -28.88
CA ASN A 956 20.96 -10.13 -29.83
C ASN A 956 20.59 -10.48 -31.27
N TRP A 957 20.22 -9.45 -32.02
CA TRP A 957 19.94 -9.56 -33.45
C TRP A 957 21.21 -9.87 -34.25
N CYS A 958 22.31 -9.18 -33.90
CA CYS A 958 23.59 -9.25 -34.60
C CYS A 958 24.73 -9.42 -33.58
N ASP A 959 25.46 -10.53 -33.60
CA ASP A 959 26.65 -10.71 -32.76
C ASP A 959 27.89 -11.06 -33.60
N SER A 960 29.06 -11.04 -32.96
CA SER A 960 30.33 -11.40 -33.54
C SER A 960 30.30 -12.81 -34.15
N PRO A 961 30.75 -12.98 -35.40
CA PRO A 961 31.04 -14.30 -35.96
C PRO A 961 32.12 -15.07 -35.17
N ALA A 962 32.95 -14.37 -34.38
CA ALA A 962 33.96 -14.99 -33.53
C ALA A 962 33.39 -15.51 -32.20
N HIS A 963 32.17 -15.12 -31.84
CA HIS A 963 31.44 -15.70 -30.73
C HIS A 963 30.70 -16.97 -31.14
N HIS A 964 30.28 -17.74 -30.14
CA HIS A 964 29.47 -18.92 -30.36
C HIS A 964 28.20 -18.56 -31.18
N PRO A 965 27.88 -19.27 -32.28
CA PRO A 965 26.78 -18.90 -33.21
C PRO A 965 25.41 -18.78 -32.54
N GLY A 966 25.21 -19.50 -31.43
CA GLY A 966 24.03 -19.41 -30.58
C GLY A 966 23.77 -18.05 -29.91
N TRP A 967 24.67 -17.06 -30.05
CA TRP A 967 24.46 -15.67 -29.64
C TRP A 967 23.81 -14.80 -30.73
N ASP A 968 23.92 -15.16 -32.01
CA ASP A 968 23.39 -14.36 -33.11
C ASP A 968 22.04 -14.92 -33.59
N ALA A 969 20.96 -14.13 -33.46
CA ALA A 969 19.62 -14.57 -33.84
C ALA A 969 19.53 -14.94 -35.32
N ARG A 970 20.13 -14.13 -36.21
CA ARG A 970 20.09 -14.36 -37.66
C ARG A 970 20.74 -15.70 -38.01
N THR A 971 21.87 -16.00 -37.38
CA THR A 971 22.59 -17.27 -37.52
C THR A 971 21.76 -18.44 -37.02
N CYS A 972 21.09 -18.30 -35.87
CA CYS A 972 20.19 -19.33 -35.34
C CYS A 972 19.02 -19.63 -36.30
N PHE A 973 18.49 -18.63 -36.99
CA PHE A 973 17.46 -18.80 -38.03
C PHE A 973 18.02 -19.43 -39.30
N GLN A 974 19.18 -18.99 -39.77
CA GLN A 974 19.87 -19.55 -40.94
C GLN A 974 20.20 -21.04 -40.75
N ARG A 975 20.59 -21.44 -39.53
CA ARG A 975 20.85 -22.84 -39.17
C ARG A 975 19.58 -23.63 -38.80
N HIS A 976 18.40 -23.01 -38.89
CA HIS A 976 17.12 -23.61 -38.51
C HIS A 976 17.04 -24.09 -37.06
N TRP A 977 17.84 -23.52 -36.16
CA TRP A 977 17.74 -23.78 -34.72
C TRP A 977 16.53 -23.07 -34.11
N LEU A 978 16.16 -21.93 -34.69
CA LEU A 978 14.90 -21.23 -34.48
C LEU A 978 14.11 -21.20 -35.80
N ALA A 979 12.79 -21.40 -35.72
CA ALA A 979 11.89 -21.23 -36.85
C ALA A 979 10.75 -20.27 -36.52
N GLN A 980 10.22 -19.61 -37.57
CA GLN A 980 9.09 -18.69 -37.44
C GLN A 980 7.87 -19.35 -36.78
N ALA A 981 7.62 -20.63 -37.09
CA ALA A 981 6.55 -21.40 -36.48
C ALA A 981 6.70 -21.52 -34.96
N ASP A 982 7.93 -21.62 -34.45
CA ASP A 982 8.20 -21.75 -33.02
C ASP A 982 7.96 -20.42 -32.29
N LEU A 983 8.12 -19.30 -33.00
CA LEU A 983 7.74 -17.98 -32.52
C LEU A 983 6.23 -17.73 -32.57
N CYS A 984 5.45 -18.49 -33.34
CA CYS A 984 3.99 -18.31 -33.50
C CYS A 984 3.12 -19.28 -32.67
N LYS A 985 3.65 -20.43 -32.22
CA LYS A 985 2.88 -21.57 -31.66
C LYS A 985 2.21 -21.38 -30.28
N SER A 986 2.46 -20.31 -29.53
CA SER A 986 1.82 -20.08 -28.22
C SER A 986 0.67 -19.07 -28.25
N GLY A 987 -0.53 -19.50 -28.64
CA GLY A 987 -1.83 -18.93 -28.23
C GLY A 987 -2.03 -17.40 -28.18
N ALA A 988 -1.95 -16.70 -29.31
CA ALA A 988 -2.78 -15.53 -29.59
C ALA A 988 -2.85 -15.34 -31.13
N PRO A 989 -4.03 -15.12 -31.73
CA PRO A 989 -4.14 -14.91 -33.16
C PRO A 989 -3.47 -13.58 -33.55
N LEU A 990 -2.67 -13.61 -34.62
CA LEU A 990 -2.27 -12.41 -35.35
C LEU A 990 -3.55 -11.75 -35.86
N ILE A 991 -3.84 -10.53 -35.37
CA ILE A 991 -4.89 -9.70 -35.96
C ILE A 991 -4.50 -9.47 -37.43
N PRO A 992 -5.38 -9.78 -38.40
CA PRO A 992 -5.09 -9.51 -39.80
C PRO A 992 -4.98 -7.99 -39.98
N VAL A 993 -3.85 -7.53 -40.52
CA VAL A 993 -3.74 -6.19 -41.05
C VAL A 993 -4.61 -6.16 -42.31
N GLY A 994 -5.78 -5.54 -42.22
CA GLY A 994 -6.73 -5.45 -43.32
C GLY A 994 -7.42 -4.09 -43.37
N GLY A 995 -7.02 -3.28 -44.35
CA GLY A 995 -7.93 -2.39 -45.07
C GLY A 995 -7.95 -0.90 -44.68
N VAL A 996 -7.12 -0.13 -45.40
CA VAL A 996 -7.15 1.33 -45.67
C VAL A 996 -6.55 2.25 -44.61
#